data_AF-A0AA38G2D5-F1
#
_entry.id   AF-A0AA38G2D5-F1
#
_cell.length_a   1.000
_cell.length_b   1.000
_cell.length_c   1.000
_cell.angle_alpha   90.00
_cell.angle_beta   90.00
_cell.angle_gamma   90.00
#
_symmetry.space_group_name_H-M   'P 1'
#
loop_
_entity.id
_entity.type
_entity.pdbx_description
1 polymer ?
#
loop_
_entity_poly.entity_id
_entity_poly.type
_entity_poly.pdbx_seq_one_letter_code
_entity_poly.pdbx_strand_id
1 'polypeptide(L)'
;VVVVSTFYKPVEESIWASVMDHLYKCFSIFMAYSMLLGVNKTMASLSPKGVNYEVVALIDIKGELKDPNNVFKEWDINSVDPCSWSLIGCAPDGSVMTMVVPNQNLSGTLSSSIGNLTNLQSLLLQNNEISGPIPGELGKLERLEALDFSGNQFSGLIPSSLGQLKNLKYLRLNNNKLFGPFPVFLANISELTLLDLSYNNLSGSIPRILAKTYNMAGNPLLCNRVKDCPVDSSTPLSFTLDPNKNTEPSRQRKSLKVAISVGAIFGCLAVFILSIGLLLWWRKRHNELVFFAANEQGDPDVCLGNLKRFTFRELQAATDNFNAKNILGQGGFGIVYKGCQRDGTLIAVKRLKENNAAAGEIQFQTEVEMISLAVHRNVLRLDGFCMTRTERLLVYPYMPNGSVAYQLRDTSLGKPALDWYTRKRIALGAARGLLYLHDQCDPKIIHRDVKAANILLDEDFEAVVGDFGLAKLLDQRDSHVTTAVRGTVGHIAPEYLSTGQSSEKTDVFGFGILLLELITGQKALDFGHDSKQKGVMLDWVKKLHQERKLDLIVDKDLKGFYDKVELEEMVQVALICTQFHPGRRPKMSEVVRMLEGDGLAERWEASQKVETPSYRRANSIPRKYSDFIEDSSFVVQAVELSEREDPFNRLLVYNLLQYQTWYPYPAMVRKTPREASGKGHCGVVLREIFFPLQELSANTALARSSHVKVDSIQNCIPQLSRRGLPTKEIVA
;
A
#
# COMPACT_ATOMS: atom_id res chain seq x y z
N VAL A 1 -52.96 64.47 58.58
CA VAL A 1 -54.41 64.15 58.64
C VAL A 1 -54.68 63.04 57.63
N VAL A 2 -55.01 61.84 58.14
CA VAL A 2 -55.80 60.71 57.56
C VAL A 2 -55.28 60.05 56.25
N VAL A 3 -54.72 58.82 56.21
CA VAL A 3 -55.20 57.40 56.39
C VAL A 3 -56.07 56.83 55.23
N VAL A 4 -55.69 55.60 54.79
CA VAL A 4 -56.47 54.48 54.13
C VAL A 4 -56.45 54.43 52.58
N SER A 5 -55.61 53.57 51.94
CA SER A 5 -55.85 52.17 51.44
C SER A 5 -56.66 52.10 50.12
N THR A 6 -56.46 51.27 49.06
CA THR A 6 -55.94 49.89 48.92
C THR A 6 -55.90 49.42 47.43
N PHE A 7 -55.05 48.41 47.12
CA PHE A 7 -55.13 47.34 46.08
C PHE A 7 -54.90 47.59 44.56
N TYR A 8 -53.78 47.09 43.98
CA TYR A 8 -53.73 45.86 43.13
C TYR A 8 -52.29 45.44 42.70
N LYS A 9 -51.80 44.34 43.31
CA LYS A 9 -50.86 43.24 42.95
C LYS A 9 -49.74 43.37 41.86
N PRO A 10 -48.49 42.93 42.18
CA PRO A 10 -47.53 42.34 41.24
C PRO A 10 -47.54 40.80 41.35
N VAL A 11 -47.85 40.06 40.28
CA VAL A 11 -47.87 38.56 40.28
C VAL A 11 -47.06 37.94 39.13
N GLU A 12 -46.42 38.71 38.25
CA GLU A 12 -45.76 38.12 37.08
C GLU A 12 -44.28 37.71 37.27
N GLU A 13 -43.54 38.24 38.24
CA GLU A 13 -42.09 37.94 38.33
C GLU A 13 -41.74 36.62 39.03
N SER A 14 -42.60 36.08 39.90
CA SER A 14 -42.27 34.82 40.62
C SER A 14 -42.48 33.56 39.79
N ILE A 15 -43.33 33.63 38.75
CA ILE A 15 -43.68 32.48 37.92
C ILE A 15 -42.56 32.21 36.92
N TRP A 16 -41.97 33.25 36.32
CA TRP A 16 -40.84 33.09 35.39
C TRP A 16 -39.57 32.56 36.07
N ALA A 17 -39.29 32.98 37.31
CA ALA A 17 -38.16 32.44 38.07
C ALA A 17 -38.35 30.95 38.42
N SER A 18 -39.56 30.55 38.81
CA SER A 18 -39.86 29.14 39.11
C SER A 18 -39.85 28.25 37.86
N VAL A 19 -40.26 28.78 36.71
CA VAL A 19 -40.23 28.07 35.44
C VAL A 19 -38.79 27.90 34.95
N MET A 20 -37.95 28.93 35.08
CA MET A 20 -36.53 28.85 34.71
C MET A 20 -35.75 27.88 35.61
N ASP A 21 -36.03 27.84 36.91
CA ASP A 21 -35.39 26.90 37.84
C ASP A 21 -35.83 25.44 37.58
N HIS A 22 -37.10 25.21 37.24
CA HIS A 22 -37.57 23.88 36.80
C HIS A 22 -36.97 23.46 35.47
N LEU A 23 -36.84 24.37 34.50
CA LEU A 23 -36.20 24.09 33.22
C LEU A 23 -34.72 23.77 33.39
N TYR A 24 -34.02 24.47 34.28
CA TYR A 24 -32.61 24.21 34.58
C TYR A 24 -32.40 22.86 35.26
N LYS A 25 -33.27 22.51 36.22
CA LYS A 25 -33.25 21.19 36.88
C LYS A 25 -33.61 20.06 35.92
N CYS A 26 -34.59 20.23 35.05
CA CYS A 26 -34.93 19.26 34.01
C CYS A 26 -33.78 19.08 33.00
N PHE A 27 -33.10 20.16 32.61
CA PHE A 27 -31.95 20.10 31.71
C PHE A 27 -30.74 19.42 32.36
N SER A 28 -30.49 19.68 33.64
CA SER A 28 -29.42 19.03 34.41
C SER A 28 -29.69 17.53 34.60
N ILE A 29 -30.94 17.14 34.88
CA ILE A 29 -31.36 15.74 34.99
C ILE A 29 -31.29 15.04 33.63
N PHE A 30 -31.67 15.71 32.53
CA PHE A 30 -31.54 15.17 31.18
C PHE A 30 -30.08 14.96 30.76
N MET A 31 -29.18 15.88 31.12
CA MET A 31 -27.73 15.75 30.90
C MET A 31 -27.10 14.66 31.77
N ALA A 32 -27.56 14.49 33.02
CA ALA A 32 -27.13 13.41 33.88
C ALA A 32 -27.63 12.04 33.38
N TYR A 33 -28.87 11.96 32.89
CA TYR A 33 -29.46 10.75 32.32
C TYR A 33 -28.85 10.40 30.96
N SER A 34 -28.46 11.38 30.14
CA SER A 34 -27.74 11.16 28.88
C SER A 34 -26.29 10.72 29.12
N MET A 35 -25.63 11.23 30.16
CA MET A 35 -24.31 10.73 30.58
C MET A 35 -24.39 9.33 31.18
N LEU A 36 -25.44 8.98 31.93
CA LEU A 36 -25.63 7.63 32.50
C LEU A 36 -26.05 6.58 31.46
N LEU A 37 -26.85 6.96 30.46
CA LEU A 37 -27.18 6.09 29.32
C LEU A 37 -26.04 5.98 28.29
N GLY A 38 -25.09 6.92 28.29
CA GLY A 38 -23.89 6.90 27.45
C GLY A 38 -22.80 5.93 27.91
N VAL A 39 -22.96 5.24 29.05
CA VAL A 39 -21.91 4.38 29.63
C VAL A 39 -22.09 2.89 29.30
N ASN A 40 -23.19 2.46 28.66
CA ASN A 40 -23.33 1.06 28.23
C ASN A 40 -23.63 0.93 26.73
N LYS A 41 -22.63 0.42 26.01
CA LYS A 41 -22.58 0.14 24.56
C LYS A 41 -22.46 1.36 23.62
N THR A 42 -21.36 2.09 23.76
CA THR A 42 -20.65 2.64 22.60
C THR A 42 -19.14 2.56 22.84
N MET A 43 -18.55 1.39 22.61
CA MET A 43 -17.23 1.38 21.96
C MET A 43 -17.45 1.71 20.48
N ALA A 44 -17.93 2.93 20.21
CA ALA A 44 -17.72 3.58 18.93
C ALA A 44 -16.39 4.28 19.10
N SER A 45 -15.35 3.51 18.79
CA SER A 45 -13.94 3.88 18.80
C SER A 45 -13.75 5.32 18.31
N LEU A 46 -13.14 6.13 19.17
CA LEU A 46 -12.27 7.22 18.76
C LEU A 46 -11.32 6.64 17.71
N SER A 47 -11.63 6.77 16.42
CA SER A 47 -10.74 6.28 15.38
C SER A 47 -9.49 7.17 15.35
N PRO A 48 -8.31 6.66 15.74
CA PRO A 48 -7.06 7.34 15.47
C PRO A 48 -6.90 7.32 13.95
N LYS A 49 -6.53 8.46 13.34
CA LYS A 49 -6.12 8.51 11.94
C LYS A 49 -5.00 7.46 11.73
N GLY A 50 -5.32 6.31 11.13
CA GLY A 50 -4.36 5.22 10.93
C GLY A 50 -4.90 3.79 10.86
N VAL A 51 -6.18 3.50 11.15
CA VAL A 51 -6.71 2.12 11.13
C VAL A 51 -7.39 1.79 9.80
N ASN A 52 -6.89 0.78 9.07
CA ASN A 52 -7.52 0.25 7.85
C ASN A 52 -8.76 -0.58 8.20
N TYR A 53 -9.94 -0.18 7.72
CA TYR A 53 -11.21 -0.84 8.04
C TYR A 53 -11.37 -2.21 7.36
N GLU A 54 -10.69 -2.45 6.24
CA GLU A 54 -10.68 -3.74 5.55
C GLU A 54 -9.87 -4.77 6.34
N VAL A 55 -8.77 -4.34 6.97
CA VAL A 55 -7.97 -5.15 7.91
C VAL A 55 -8.82 -5.57 9.11
N VAL A 56 -9.52 -4.62 9.74
CA VAL A 56 -10.41 -4.94 10.87
C VAL A 56 -11.48 -5.94 10.45
N ALA A 57 -12.10 -5.72 9.29
CA ALA A 57 -13.14 -6.61 8.77
C ALA A 57 -12.62 -8.04 8.49
N LEU A 58 -11.45 -8.17 7.90
CA LEU A 58 -10.83 -9.47 7.61
C LEU A 58 -10.34 -10.18 8.88
N ILE A 59 -9.83 -9.45 9.86
CA ILE A 59 -9.46 -10.03 11.16
C ILE A 59 -10.68 -10.50 11.94
N ASP A 60 -11.79 -9.77 11.87
CA ASP A 60 -13.07 -10.23 12.44
C ASP A 60 -13.53 -11.53 11.75
N ILE A 61 -13.42 -11.63 10.42
CA ILE A 61 -13.73 -12.86 9.67
C ILE A 61 -12.83 -14.01 10.11
N LYS A 62 -11.52 -13.76 10.24
CA LYS A 62 -10.56 -14.74 10.75
C LYS A 62 -10.90 -15.20 12.17
N GLY A 63 -11.39 -14.30 13.04
CA GLY A 63 -11.76 -14.62 14.41
C GLY A 63 -12.97 -15.56 14.54
N GLU A 64 -13.92 -15.46 13.61
CA GLU A 64 -15.14 -16.29 13.58
C GLU A 64 -14.95 -17.63 12.86
N LEU A 65 -13.89 -17.74 12.03
CA LEU A 65 -13.54 -18.97 11.32
C LEU A 65 -12.51 -19.79 12.10
N LYS A 66 -12.78 -21.08 12.23
CA LYS A 66 -11.81 -22.06 12.73
C LYS A 66 -10.96 -22.56 11.59
N ASP A 67 -9.66 -22.30 11.70
CA ASP A 67 -8.65 -22.57 10.68
C ASP A 67 -7.67 -23.67 11.16
N PRO A 68 -7.98 -24.96 10.91
CA PRO A 68 -7.11 -26.06 11.34
C PRO A 68 -5.78 -26.12 10.59
N ASN A 69 -5.72 -25.54 9.38
CA ASN A 69 -4.57 -25.61 8.49
C ASN A 69 -3.66 -24.36 8.59
N ASN A 70 -4.00 -23.41 9.47
CA ASN A 70 -3.31 -22.14 9.66
C ASN A 70 -3.11 -21.36 8.36
N VAL A 71 -4.12 -21.39 7.49
CA VAL A 71 -4.12 -20.69 6.21
C VAL A 71 -4.13 -19.17 6.40
N PHE A 72 -4.73 -18.66 7.48
CA PHE A 72 -4.75 -17.24 7.82
C PHE A 72 -3.58 -16.80 8.70
N LYS A 73 -2.50 -17.60 8.80
CA LYS A 73 -1.35 -17.31 9.69
C LYS A 73 -0.73 -15.93 9.43
N GLU A 74 -0.69 -15.50 8.18
CA GLU A 74 -0.08 -14.24 7.76
C GLU A 74 -0.99 -13.01 7.95
N TRP A 75 -2.26 -13.22 8.30
CA TRP A 75 -3.21 -12.13 8.54
C TRP A 75 -2.96 -11.52 9.92
N ASP A 76 -2.43 -10.29 9.93
CA ASP A 76 -2.05 -9.57 11.15
C ASP A 76 -2.88 -8.29 11.31
N ILE A 77 -3.53 -8.13 12.46
CA ILE A 77 -4.32 -6.93 12.79
C ILE A 77 -3.49 -5.64 12.77
N ASN A 78 -2.17 -5.74 12.94
CA ASN A 78 -1.26 -4.61 12.90
C ASN A 78 -0.73 -4.32 11.48
N SER A 79 -1.06 -5.15 10.49
CA SER A 79 -0.76 -4.85 9.09
C SER A 79 -1.62 -3.68 8.62
N VAL A 80 -0.99 -2.69 7.98
CA VAL A 80 -1.70 -1.56 7.37
C VAL A 80 -2.37 -1.97 6.05
N ASP A 81 -1.85 -3.02 5.40
CA ASP A 81 -2.27 -3.45 4.07
C ASP A 81 -2.71 -4.93 4.06
N PRO A 82 -4.01 -5.22 3.86
CA PRO A 82 -4.53 -6.58 3.76
C PRO A 82 -4.16 -7.25 2.43
N CYS A 83 -3.68 -6.50 1.44
CA CYS A 83 -3.31 -7.01 0.11
C CYS A 83 -2.00 -7.80 0.10
N SER A 84 -1.22 -7.68 1.17
CA SER A 84 -0.02 -8.49 1.40
C SER A 84 -0.34 -9.90 1.91
N TRP A 85 -1.59 -10.16 2.29
CA TRP A 85 -1.99 -11.42 2.89
C TRP A 85 -2.30 -12.47 1.85
N SER A 86 -1.85 -13.70 2.10
CA SER A 86 -2.25 -14.84 1.28
C SER A 86 -3.77 -14.97 1.21
N LEU A 87 -4.25 -15.35 0.02
CA LEU A 87 -5.67 -15.54 -0.33
C LEU A 87 -6.51 -14.27 -0.45
N ILE A 88 -5.92 -13.09 -0.24
CA ILE A 88 -6.51 -11.78 -0.53
C ILE A 88 -5.91 -11.24 -1.84
N GLY A 89 -6.78 -10.84 -2.75
CA GLY A 89 -6.45 -10.11 -3.97
C GLY A 89 -6.99 -8.70 -3.89
N CYS A 90 -6.22 -7.72 -4.36
CA CYS A 90 -6.60 -6.32 -4.29
C CYS A 90 -6.62 -5.64 -5.66
N ALA A 91 -7.43 -4.59 -5.74
CA ALA A 91 -7.43 -3.66 -6.85
C ALA A 91 -6.15 -2.79 -6.81
N PRO A 92 -5.80 -2.12 -7.92
CA PRO A 92 -4.60 -1.29 -8.01
C PRO A 92 -4.54 -0.13 -6.99
N ASP A 93 -5.69 0.29 -6.45
CA ASP A 93 -5.81 1.32 -5.42
C ASP A 93 -5.58 0.81 -3.98
N GLY A 94 -5.25 -0.48 -3.82
CA GLY A 94 -5.01 -1.11 -2.52
C GLY A 94 -6.28 -1.55 -1.80
N SER A 95 -7.44 -1.51 -2.45
CA SER A 95 -8.69 -2.01 -1.86
C SER A 95 -8.88 -3.51 -2.09
N VAL A 96 -9.43 -4.20 -1.09
CA VAL A 96 -9.71 -5.65 -1.18
C VAL A 96 -10.75 -5.92 -2.26
N MET A 97 -10.33 -6.63 -3.30
CA MET A 97 -11.14 -6.94 -4.49
C MET A 97 -11.55 -8.41 -4.53
N THR A 98 -10.74 -9.31 -3.99
CA THR A 98 -10.97 -10.74 -4.09
C THR A 98 -10.56 -11.46 -2.81
N MET A 99 -11.35 -12.44 -2.38
CA MET A 99 -10.97 -13.39 -1.33
C MET A 99 -11.22 -14.82 -1.84
N VAL A 100 -10.15 -15.62 -1.95
CA VAL A 100 -10.20 -16.98 -2.51
C VAL A 100 -9.68 -18.01 -1.50
N VAL A 101 -10.59 -18.69 -0.80
CA VAL A 101 -10.24 -19.66 0.25
C VAL A 101 -10.93 -21.02 0.04
N PRO A 102 -10.71 -21.71 -1.09
CA PRO A 102 -11.36 -22.99 -1.36
C PRO A 102 -10.61 -24.18 -0.75
N ASN A 103 -11.35 -25.22 -0.35
CA ASN A 103 -10.80 -26.51 0.08
C ASN A 103 -9.81 -26.43 1.27
N GLN A 104 -10.09 -25.60 2.27
CA GLN A 104 -9.20 -25.37 3.41
C GLN A 104 -9.70 -26.00 4.71
N ASN A 105 -10.79 -26.76 4.66
CA ASN A 105 -11.42 -27.40 5.82
C ASN A 105 -11.80 -26.41 6.94
N LEU A 106 -12.10 -25.16 6.56
CA LEU A 106 -12.49 -24.11 7.50
C LEU A 106 -13.87 -24.38 8.07
N SER A 107 -14.05 -24.21 9.38
CA SER A 107 -15.35 -24.33 10.05
C SER A 107 -15.69 -23.06 10.82
N GLY A 108 -16.84 -22.98 11.49
CA GLY A 108 -17.29 -21.76 12.19
C GLY A 108 -18.38 -21.02 11.43
N THR A 109 -18.45 -19.70 11.57
CA THR A 109 -19.48 -18.84 10.95
C THR A 109 -18.86 -17.69 10.17
N LEU A 110 -19.52 -17.22 9.11
CA LEU A 110 -19.04 -16.05 8.36
C LEU A 110 -19.46 -14.76 9.07
N SER A 111 -18.49 -13.91 9.44
CA SER A 111 -18.74 -12.64 10.12
C SER A 111 -19.51 -11.63 9.25
N SER A 112 -20.39 -10.84 9.87
CA SER A 112 -21.10 -9.73 9.20
C SER A 112 -20.18 -8.58 8.79
N SER A 113 -18.98 -8.50 9.36
CA SER A 113 -17.93 -7.53 8.98
C SER A 113 -17.52 -7.65 7.50
N ILE A 114 -17.83 -8.78 6.82
CA ILE A 114 -17.64 -8.94 5.37
C ILE A 114 -18.28 -7.81 4.56
N GLY A 115 -19.37 -7.21 5.05
CA GLY A 115 -20.03 -6.09 4.37
C GLY A 115 -19.24 -4.78 4.35
N ASN A 116 -18.10 -4.70 5.07
CA ASN A 116 -17.23 -3.53 5.06
C ASN A 116 -16.20 -3.56 3.90
N LEU A 117 -16.06 -4.69 3.19
CA LEU A 117 -15.17 -4.83 2.03
C LEU A 117 -15.85 -4.34 0.75
N THR A 118 -16.25 -3.06 0.69
CA THR A 118 -17.16 -2.53 -0.34
C THR A 118 -16.65 -2.63 -1.78
N ASN A 119 -15.35 -2.88 -1.98
CA ASN A 119 -14.72 -3.06 -3.29
C ASN A 119 -14.64 -4.52 -3.76
N LEU A 120 -15.12 -5.46 -2.95
CA LEU A 120 -15.04 -6.89 -3.25
C LEU A 120 -15.84 -7.24 -4.51
N GLN A 121 -15.17 -7.87 -5.46
CA GLN A 121 -15.68 -8.35 -6.74
C GLN A 121 -15.83 -9.88 -6.75
N SER A 122 -14.98 -10.61 -6.02
CA SER A 122 -15.01 -12.07 -5.98
C SER A 122 -14.84 -12.61 -4.57
N LEU A 123 -15.81 -13.39 -4.10
CA LEU A 123 -15.77 -14.07 -2.81
C LEU A 123 -16.00 -15.58 -2.99
N LEU A 124 -14.93 -16.36 -2.83
CA LEU A 124 -14.90 -17.78 -3.16
C LEU A 124 -14.47 -18.57 -1.91
N LEU A 125 -15.43 -19.22 -1.23
CA LEU A 125 -15.23 -19.99 0.00
C LEU A 125 -15.68 -21.47 -0.15
N GLN A 126 -15.73 -21.98 -1.37
CA GLN A 126 -16.29 -23.28 -1.67
C GLN A 126 -15.51 -24.45 -1.04
N ASN A 127 -16.23 -25.55 -0.79
CA ASN A 127 -15.70 -26.80 -0.23
C ASN A 127 -14.98 -26.60 1.12
N ASN A 128 -15.68 -25.99 2.06
CA ASN A 128 -15.27 -25.90 3.45
C ASN A 128 -16.38 -26.45 4.37
N GLU A 129 -16.24 -26.31 5.68
CA GLU A 129 -17.22 -26.72 6.69
C GLU A 129 -17.89 -25.49 7.36
N ILE A 130 -17.96 -24.35 6.67
CA ILE A 130 -18.49 -23.10 7.22
C ILE A 130 -20.01 -23.23 7.42
N SER A 131 -20.50 -22.83 8.59
CA SER A 131 -21.87 -23.04 9.05
C SER A 131 -22.57 -21.72 9.43
N GLY A 132 -23.83 -21.80 9.88
CA GLY A 132 -24.62 -20.63 10.26
C GLY A 132 -25.31 -19.93 9.08
N PRO A 133 -25.96 -18.78 9.31
CA PRO A 133 -26.64 -18.03 8.26
C PRO A 133 -25.68 -17.30 7.33
N ILE A 134 -26.10 -17.12 6.07
CA ILE A 134 -25.44 -16.19 5.14
C ILE A 134 -25.68 -14.76 5.66
N PRO A 135 -24.63 -13.94 5.92
CA PRO A 135 -24.81 -12.58 6.43
C PRO A 135 -25.58 -11.69 5.46
N GLY A 136 -26.58 -10.95 5.97
CA GLY A 136 -27.36 -10.02 5.15
C GLY A 136 -26.51 -8.83 4.65
N GLU A 137 -25.43 -8.51 5.35
CA GLU A 137 -24.48 -7.45 5.04
C GLU A 137 -23.76 -7.65 3.71
N LEU A 138 -23.73 -8.88 3.16
CA LEU A 138 -23.24 -9.14 1.80
C LEU A 138 -23.96 -8.32 0.74
N GLY A 139 -25.22 -7.92 0.98
CA GLY A 139 -25.96 -7.04 0.07
C GLY A 139 -25.36 -5.64 -0.10
N LYS A 140 -24.44 -5.21 0.79
CA LYS A 140 -23.73 -3.93 0.68
C LYS A 140 -22.62 -3.94 -0.37
N LEU A 141 -22.22 -5.11 -0.85
CA LEU A 141 -21.06 -5.29 -1.74
C LEU A 141 -21.45 -5.06 -3.21
N GLU A 142 -21.83 -3.83 -3.57
CA GLU A 142 -22.42 -3.50 -4.88
C GLU A 142 -21.54 -3.88 -6.10
N ARG A 143 -20.23 -4.04 -5.90
CA ARG A 143 -19.26 -4.44 -6.93
C ARG A 143 -19.08 -5.95 -7.08
N LEU A 144 -19.77 -6.76 -6.27
CA LEU A 144 -19.60 -8.22 -6.27
C LEU A 144 -20.12 -8.84 -7.57
N GLU A 145 -19.24 -9.53 -8.28
CA GLU A 145 -19.53 -10.23 -9.53
C GLU A 145 -19.64 -11.75 -9.35
N ALA A 146 -18.85 -12.32 -8.44
CA ALA A 146 -18.79 -13.76 -8.21
C ALA A 146 -18.89 -14.09 -6.71
N LEU A 147 -19.86 -14.94 -6.37
CA LEU A 147 -20.08 -15.47 -5.02
C LEU A 147 -20.20 -16.99 -5.07
N ASP A 148 -19.26 -17.71 -4.47
CA ASP A 148 -19.25 -19.17 -4.43
C ASP A 148 -19.08 -19.68 -2.99
N PHE A 149 -20.18 -20.15 -2.42
CA PHE A 149 -20.24 -20.81 -1.11
C PHE A 149 -20.61 -22.28 -1.22
N SER A 150 -20.46 -22.88 -2.40
CA SER A 150 -20.85 -24.27 -2.63
C SER A 150 -20.11 -25.26 -1.72
N GLY A 151 -20.76 -26.36 -1.35
CA GLY A 151 -20.13 -27.42 -0.55
C GLY A 151 -19.73 -26.96 0.85
N ASN A 152 -20.64 -26.30 1.57
CA ASN A 152 -20.47 -25.85 2.95
C ASN A 152 -21.64 -26.33 3.82
N GLN A 153 -21.74 -25.80 5.05
CA GLN A 153 -22.79 -26.10 6.03
C GLN A 153 -23.70 -24.89 6.29
N PHE A 154 -23.77 -23.91 5.37
CA PHE A 154 -24.61 -22.73 5.54
C PHE A 154 -26.09 -23.13 5.69
N SER A 155 -26.80 -22.47 6.60
CA SER A 155 -28.18 -22.77 6.97
C SER A 155 -29.00 -21.48 7.07
N GLY A 156 -30.30 -21.55 7.31
CA GLY A 156 -31.16 -20.37 7.33
C GLY A 156 -31.67 -19.97 5.95
N LEU A 157 -32.26 -18.78 5.88
CA LEU A 157 -32.84 -18.22 4.66
C LEU A 157 -31.76 -17.58 3.78
N ILE A 158 -31.94 -17.63 2.46
CA ILE A 158 -31.15 -16.80 1.53
C ILE A 158 -31.54 -15.33 1.74
N PRO A 159 -30.63 -14.43 2.15
CA PRO A 159 -30.98 -13.05 2.50
C PRO A 159 -31.54 -12.27 1.32
N SER A 160 -32.65 -11.55 1.53
CA SER A 160 -33.25 -10.70 0.50
C SER A 160 -32.35 -9.55 0.04
N SER A 161 -31.38 -9.17 0.86
CA SER A 161 -30.36 -8.16 0.54
C SER A 161 -29.45 -8.57 -0.62
N LEU A 162 -29.30 -9.86 -0.94
CA LEU A 162 -28.56 -10.30 -2.13
C LEU A 162 -29.21 -9.80 -3.44
N GLY A 163 -30.49 -9.44 -3.42
CA GLY A 163 -31.15 -8.77 -4.55
C GLY A 163 -30.61 -7.37 -4.85
N GLN A 164 -29.80 -6.77 -3.97
CA GLN A 164 -29.15 -5.47 -4.18
C GLN A 164 -27.89 -5.58 -5.06
N LEU A 165 -27.36 -6.79 -5.25
CA LEU A 165 -26.13 -7.07 -6.00
C LEU A 165 -26.39 -7.10 -7.51
N LYS A 166 -26.53 -5.91 -8.10
CA LYS A 166 -26.90 -5.76 -9.52
C LYS A 166 -25.83 -6.25 -10.51
N ASN A 167 -24.56 -6.29 -10.08
CA ASN A 167 -23.43 -6.71 -10.91
C ASN A 167 -23.10 -8.21 -10.79
N LEU A 168 -23.91 -8.97 -10.02
CA LEU A 168 -23.64 -10.38 -9.75
C LEU A 168 -23.85 -11.23 -11.01
N LYS A 169 -22.77 -11.88 -11.47
CA LYS A 169 -22.73 -12.73 -12.66
C LYS A 169 -22.74 -14.22 -12.31
N TYR A 170 -22.14 -14.59 -11.19
CA TYR A 170 -22.00 -15.99 -10.76
C TYR A 170 -22.43 -16.15 -9.30
N LEU A 171 -23.44 -17.00 -9.08
CA LEU A 171 -23.91 -17.34 -7.74
C LEU A 171 -24.00 -18.86 -7.59
N ARG A 172 -23.18 -19.42 -6.69
CA ARG A 172 -23.24 -20.83 -6.31
C ARG A 172 -23.42 -20.98 -4.81
N LEU A 173 -24.53 -21.59 -4.43
CA LEU A 173 -24.89 -21.92 -3.04
C LEU A 173 -25.22 -23.41 -2.88
N ASN A 174 -24.92 -24.23 -3.89
CA ASN A 174 -25.27 -25.65 -3.89
C ASN A 174 -24.57 -26.44 -2.78
N ASN A 175 -25.15 -27.59 -2.42
CA ASN A 175 -24.61 -28.48 -1.38
C ASN A 175 -24.43 -27.74 -0.03
N ASN A 176 -25.51 -27.17 0.47
CA ASN A 176 -25.60 -26.51 1.77
C ASN A 176 -26.90 -26.96 2.50
N LYS A 177 -27.23 -26.34 3.64
CA LYS A 177 -28.42 -26.60 4.46
C LYS A 177 -29.41 -25.42 4.43
N LEU A 178 -29.42 -24.63 3.35
CA LEU A 178 -30.28 -23.45 3.21
C LEU A 178 -31.74 -23.89 3.07
N PHE A 179 -32.66 -23.14 3.68
CA PHE A 179 -34.09 -23.46 3.67
C PHE A 179 -34.97 -22.23 3.44
N GLY A 180 -36.26 -22.45 3.28
CA GLY A 180 -37.25 -21.40 3.05
C GLY A 180 -37.61 -21.22 1.58
N PRO A 181 -38.49 -20.26 1.26
CA PRO A 181 -39.03 -20.09 -0.07
C PRO A 181 -37.94 -19.71 -1.08
N PHE A 182 -38.13 -20.08 -2.35
CA PHE A 182 -37.27 -19.61 -3.43
C PHE A 182 -37.16 -18.06 -3.41
N PRO A 183 -35.95 -17.50 -3.40
CA PRO A 183 -35.74 -16.05 -3.38
C PRO A 183 -36.10 -15.42 -4.74
N VAL A 184 -37.34 -14.93 -4.87
CA VAL A 184 -37.87 -14.36 -6.14
C VAL A 184 -36.98 -13.26 -6.71
N PHE A 185 -36.26 -12.50 -5.87
CA PHE A 185 -35.32 -11.48 -6.31
C PHE A 185 -34.17 -12.03 -7.17
N LEU A 186 -33.68 -13.27 -6.93
CA LEU A 186 -32.62 -13.88 -7.74
C LEU A 186 -33.07 -14.19 -9.16
N ALA A 187 -34.37 -14.39 -9.38
CA ALA A 187 -34.90 -14.61 -10.71
C ALA A 187 -34.82 -13.35 -11.59
N ASN A 188 -34.72 -12.16 -10.97
CA ASN A 188 -34.82 -10.86 -11.65
C ASN A 188 -33.47 -10.14 -11.80
N ILE A 189 -32.35 -10.76 -11.42
CA ILE A 189 -31.01 -10.20 -11.63
C ILE A 189 -30.63 -10.43 -13.10
N SER A 190 -30.57 -9.36 -13.89
CA SER A 190 -30.39 -9.42 -15.35
C SER A 190 -29.00 -9.88 -15.79
N GLU A 191 -27.96 -9.54 -15.02
CA GLU A 191 -26.56 -9.87 -15.33
C GLU A 191 -26.15 -11.29 -14.89
N LEU A 192 -27.04 -12.01 -14.21
CA LEU A 192 -26.72 -13.33 -13.65
C LEU A 192 -26.55 -14.35 -14.77
N THR A 193 -25.34 -14.87 -14.94
CA THR A 193 -25.04 -15.87 -15.97
C THR A 193 -25.24 -17.30 -15.46
N LEU A 194 -24.89 -17.55 -14.19
CA LEU A 194 -24.95 -18.86 -13.55
C LEU A 194 -25.59 -18.75 -12.16
N LEU A 195 -26.61 -19.58 -11.92
CA LEU A 195 -27.28 -19.72 -10.63
C LEU A 195 -27.38 -21.20 -10.21
N ASP A 196 -26.59 -21.63 -9.22
CA ASP A 196 -26.70 -22.99 -8.67
C ASP A 196 -27.15 -22.96 -7.21
N LEU A 197 -28.37 -23.45 -6.96
CA LEU A 197 -28.94 -23.64 -5.61
C LEU A 197 -29.21 -25.12 -5.31
N SER A 198 -28.67 -26.04 -6.12
CA SER A 198 -28.95 -27.47 -5.99
C SER A 198 -28.50 -28.05 -4.65
N TYR A 199 -29.10 -29.16 -4.22
CA TYR A 199 -28.77 -29.86 -2.97
C TYR A 199 -28.81 -28.95 -1.74
N ASN A 200 -29.97 -28.31 -1.54
CA ASN A 200 -30.36 -27.55 -0.35
C ASN A 200 -31.76 -27.99 0.10
N ASN A 201 -32.37 -27.28 1.05
CA ASN A 201 -33.71 -27.56 1.57
C ASN A 201 -34.71 -26.43 1.23
N LEU A 202 -34.59 -25.84 0.04
CA LEU A 202 -35.46 -24.75 -0.43
C LEU A 202 -36.86 -25.26 -0.76
N SER A 203 -37.85 -24.40 -0.58
CA SER A 203 -39.26 -24.70 -0.76
C SER A 203 -39.99 -23.71 -1.68
N GLY A 204 -41.19 -24.06 -2.13
CA GLY A 204 -42.06 -23.18 -2.89
C GLY A 204 -41.85 -23.22 -4.40
N SER A 205 -42.58 -22.37 -5.12
CA SER A 205 -42.63 -22.40 -6.58
C SER A 205 -41.41 -21.73 -7.20
N ILE A 206 -40.82 -22.36 -8.22
CA ILE A 206 -39.73 -21.79 -8.99
C ILE A 206 -40.31 -20.76 -9.99
N PRO A 207 -40.01 -19.45 -9.85
CA PRO A 207 -40.43 -18.43 -10.82
C PRO A 207 -39.60 -18.54 -12.11
N ARG A 208 -39.96 -17.77 -13.14
CA ARG A 208 -39.16 -17.69 -14.37
C ARG A 208 -37.80 -17.04 -14.07
N ILE A 209 -36.73 -17.83 -14.12
CA ILE A 209 -35.36 -17.40 -13.90
C ILE A 209 -34.79 -16.79 -15.20
N LEU A 210 -34.17 -15.62 -15.09
CA LEU A 210 -33.53 -14.93 -16.23
C LEU A 210 -32.08 -15.37 -16.49
N ALA A 211 -31.46 -16.09 -15.56
CA ALA A 211 -30.08 -16.56 -15.69
C ALA A 211 -29.91 -17.55 -16.86
N LYS A 212 -28.77 -17.44 -17.57
CA LYS A 212 -28.47 -18.28 -18.74
C LYS A 212 -28.38 -19.76 -18.39
N THR A 213 -27.75 -20.08 -17.26
CA THR A 213 -27.66 -21.44 -16.73
C THR A 213 -28.10 -21.43 -15.26
N TYR A 214 -28.96 -22.39 -14.89
CA TYR A 214 -29.36 -22.56 -13.51
C TYR A 214 -29.56 -24.03 -13.14
N ASN A 215 -29.32 -24.37 -11.87
CA ASN A 215 -29.52 -25.70 -11.33
C ASN A 215 -30.20 -25.62 -9.96
N MET A 216 -31.27 -26.41 -9.80
CA MET A 216 -32.13 -26.43 -8.61
C MET A 216 -32.33 -27.87 -8.08
N ALA A 217 -31.65 -28.86 -8.68
CA ALA A 217 -31.83 -30.27 -8.36
C ALA A 217 -31.57 -30.55 -6.87
N GLY A 218 -32.16 -31.60 -6.30
CA GLY A 218 -31.89 -31.99 -4.91
C GLY A 218 -32.49 -31.08 -3.83
N ASN A 219 -33.43 -30.20 -4.18
CA ASN A 219 -34.30 -29.48 -3.23
C ASN A 219 -35.70 -30.14 -3.23
N PRO A 220 -36.05 -30.98 -2.24
CA PRO A 220 -37.26 -31.80 -2.29
C PRO A 220 -38.57 -31.01 -2.17
N LEU A 221 -38.53 -29.78 -1.67
CA LEU A 221 -39.72 -28.94 -1.44
C LEU A 221 -39.96 -27.89 -2.54
N LEU A 222 -39.15 -27.87 -3.61
CA LEU A 222 -39.36 -26.99 -4.76
C LEU A 222 -40.34 -27.60 -5.77
N CYS A 223 -41.26 -26.77 -6.28
CA CYS A 223 -42.28 -27.16 -7.25
C CYS A 223 -42.18 -26.30 -8.53
N ASN A 224 -42.34 -26.92 -9.71
CA ASN A 224 -42.22 -26.24 -11.01
C ASN A 224 -43.47 -25.41 -11.40
N ARG A 225 -44.63 -25.66 -10.78
CA ARG A 225 -45.88 -24.92 -11.01
C ARG A 225 -46.60 -24.73 -9.69
N VAL A 226 -47.21 -23.55 -9.52
CA VAL A 226 -48.04 -23.19 -8.33
C VAL A 226 -49.14 -24.23 -8.06
N LYS A 227 -49.59 -24.96 -9.09
CA LYS A 227 -50.60 -26.04 -8.98
C LYS A 227 -50.09 -27.38 -8.44
N ASP A 228 -48.77 -27.61 -8.43
CA ASP A 228 -48.16 -28.89 -8.02
C ASP A 228 -47.41 -28.78 -6.67
N CYS A 229 -47.48 -27.61 -6.02
CA CYS A 229 -46.96 -27.46 -4.68
C CYS A 229 -47.92 -28.13 -3.70
N PRO A 230 -47.45 -28.95 -2.74
CA PRO A 230 -48.31 -29.50 -1.70
C PRO A 230 -48.98 -28.35 -0.94
N VAL A 231 -50.25 -28.10 -1.26
CA VAL A 231 -51.12 -27.25 -0.45
C VAL A 231 -51.43 -28.07 0.78
N ASP A 232 -50.70 -27.81 1.87
CA ASP A 232 -51.23 -28.18 3.16
C ASP A 232 -52.37 -27.20 3.42
N SER A 233 -53.59 -27.71 3.34
CA SER A 233 -54.81 -26.97 3.56
C SER A 233 -54.92 -26.61 5.04
N SER A 234 -54.24 -25.56 5.46
CA SER A 234 -54.62 -24.76 6.63
C SER A 234 -54.11 -23.33 6.42
N THR A 235 -54.99 -22.51 5.86
CA THR A 235 -54.87 -21.05 5.85
C THR A 235 -54.82 -20.49 7.28
N PRO A 236 -54.29 -19.26 7.45
CA PRO A 236 -53.56 -18.86 8.64
C PRO A 236 -54.49 -18.49 9.80
N LEU A 237 -54.22 -19.04 10.99
CA LEU A 237 -54.69 -18.46 12.25
C LEU A 237 -53.95 -17.14 12.47
N SER A 238 -54.62 -16.07 12.10
CA SER A 238 -54.44 -14.76 12.69
C SER A 238 -54.72 -14.91 14.19
N PHE A 239 -53.69 -14.82 15.03
CA PHE A 239 -53.88 -14.60 16.46
C PHE A 239 -54.37 -13.17 16.67
N THR A 240 -55.69 -13.00 16.54
CA THR A 240 -56.43 -11.98 17.27
C THR A 240 -57.02 -12.69 18.48
N LEU A 241 -56.49 -12.39 19.66
CA LEU A 241 -57.17 -12.68 20.92
C LEU A 241 -58.21 -11.57 21.13
N ASP A 242 -59.49 -11.92 21.01
CA ASP A 242 -60.44 -11.74 22.11
C ASP A 242 -61.82 -12.29 21.75
N PRO A 243 -62.51 -12.94 22.71
CA PRO A 243 -63.92 -12.64 22.87
C PRO A 243 -64.40 -12.50 24.33
N ASN A 244 -65.08 -11.37 24.55
CA ASN A 244 -66.33 -11.16 25.27
C ASN A 244 -66.44 -11.29 26.81
N LYS A 245 -66.83 -10.15 27.43
CA LYS A 245 -68.15 -10.03 28.09
C LYS A 245 -68.66 -8.57 28.16
N ASN A 246 -69.76 -8.33 27.46
CA ASN A 246 -70.86 -7.37 27.64
C ASN A 246 -70.78 -6.35 28.80
N THR A 247 -70.83 -5.04 28.48
CA THR A 247 -71.85 -4.08 28.99
C THR A 247 -71.86 -2.80 28.11
N GLU A 248 -73.04 -2.37 27.66
CA GLU A 248 -73.32 -1.13 26.89
C GLU A 248 -73.46 0.12 27.83
N PRO A 249 -73.64 1.38 27.35
CA PRO A 249 -72.71 2.19 26.56
C PRO A 249 -72.50 3.61 27.17
N SER A 250 -71.36 4.28 26.94
CA SER A 250 -71.31 5.76 27.01
C SER A 250 -70.24 6.41 26.12
N ARG A 251 -70.71 6.78 24.94
CA ARG A 251 -70.39 7.98 24.14
C ARG A 251 -69.42 9.01 24.79
N GLN A 252 -68.20 9.18 24.25
CA GLN A 252 -67.64 10.50 23.83
C GLN A 252 -66.17 10.47 23.29
N ARG A 253 -66.04 11.05 22.08
CA ARG A 253 -64.90 11.75 21.42
C ARG A 253 -63.50 11.09 21.32
N LYS A 254 -63.21 10.64 20.09
CA LYS A 254 -61.87 10.41 19.54
C LYS A 254 -61.16 11.72 19.16
N SER A 255 -59.82 11.63 19.09
CA SER A 255 -58.93 12.31 18.14
C SER A 255 -58.50 13.76 18.44
N LEU A 256 -57.48 13.92 19.29
CA LEU A 256 -56.54 15.06 19.21
C LEU A 256 -55.14 14.81 19.80
N LYS A 257 -54.93 13.74 20.59
CA LYS A 257 -53.66 13.52 21.31
C LYS A 257 -52.59 12.69 20.57
N VAL A 258 -52.94 12.01 19.47
CA VAL A 258 -52.00 11.15 18.72
C VAL A 258 -51.29 11.88 17.57
N ALA A 259 -51.85 12.97 17.06
CA ALA A 259 -51.23 13.78 16.02
C ALA A 259 -50.05 14.63 16.53
N ILE A 260 -50.11 15.05 17.81
CA ILE A 260 -49.10 15.93 18.42
C ILE A 260 -47.80 15.15 18.74
N SER A 261 -47.90 13.86 19.08
CA SER A 261 -46.73 13.02 19.40
C SER A 261 -45.92 12.61 18.16
N VAL A 262 -46.56 12.41 17.01
CA VAL A 262 -45.86 12.07 15.75
C VAL A 262 -45.19 13.31 15.15
N GLY A 263 -45.86 14.47 15.18
CA GLY A 263 -45.30 15.73 14.69
C GLY A 263 -44.05 16.19 15.45
N ALA A 264 -44.01 15.99 16.78
CA ALA A 264 -42.87 16.38 17.60
C ALA A 264 -41.60 15.56 17.30
N ILE A 265 -41.74 14.27 17.01
CA ILE A 265 -40.60 13.37 16.70
C ILE A 265 -40.01 13.69 15.33
N PHE A 266 -40.85 13.89 14.31
CA PHE A 266 -40.39 14.28 12.97
C PHE A 266 -39.80 15.69 12.96
N GLY A 267 -40.34 16.63 13.75
CA GLY A 267 -39.76 17.95 13.93
C GLY A 267 -38.37 17.92 14.57
N CYS A 268 -38.17 17.12 15.62
CA CYS A 268 -36.86 16.99 16.27
C CYS A 268 -35.82 16.35 15.33
N LEU A 269 -36.21 15.33 14.57
CA LEU A 269 -35.34 14.68 13.57
C LEU A 269 -34.92 15.64 12.45
N ALA A 270 -35.84 16.47 11.96
CA ALA A 270 -35.54 17.45 10.92
C ALA A 270 -34.57 18.54 11.43
N VAL A 271 -34.77 19.04 12.64
CA VAL A 271 -33.87 20.02 13.27
C VAL A 271 -32.49 19.42 13.54
N PHE A 272 -32.43 18.15 13.96
CA PHE A 272 -31.16 17.45 14.17
C PHE A 272 -30.38 17.29 12.86
N ILE A 273 -31.03 16.87 11.77
CA ILE A 273 -30.41 16.76 10.45
C ILE A 273 -29.95 18.13 9.93
N LEU A 274 -30.76 19.18 10.09
CA LEU A 274 -30.38 20.56 9.74
C LEU A 274 -29.19 21.05 10.56
N SER A 275 -29.14 20.73 11.86
CA SER A 275 -28.03 21.11 12.74
C SER A 275 -26.73 20.38 12.39
N ILE A 276 -26.78 19.10 12.02
CA ILE A 276 -25.62 18.34 11.52
C ILE A 276 -25.21 18.87 10.15
N GLY A 277 -26.16 19.16 9.25
CA GLY A 277 -25.88 19.77 7.95
C GLY A 277 -25.20 21.12 8.11
N LEU A 278 -25.68 21.96 9.03
CA LEU A 278 -25.06 23.24 9.37
C LEU A 278 -23.71 23.06 10.06
N LEU A 279 -23.51 22.04 10.90
CA LEU A 279 -22.21 21.75 11.54
C LEU A 279 -21.19 21.21 10.54
N LEU A 280 -21.59 20.36 9.61
CA LEU A 280 -20.74 19.84 8.54
C LEU A 280 -20.44 20.93 7.51
N TRP A 281 -21.42 21.78 7.19
CA TRP A 281 -21.22 22.95 6.35
C TRP A 281 -20.34 23.98 7.06
N TRP A 282 -20.54 24.22 8.36
CA TRP A 282 -19.69 25.09 9.16
C TRP A 282 -18.29 24.51 9.29
N ARG A 283 -18.09 23.20 9.52
CA ARG A 283 -16.77 22.54 9.50
C ARG A 283 -16.12 22.58 8.13
N LYS A 284 -16.86 22.35 7.05
CA LYS A 284 -16.34 22.44 5.68
C LYS A 284 -15.93 23.87 5.36
N ARG A 285 -16.77 24.84 5.73
CA ARG A 285 -16.51 26.27 5.56
C ARG A 285 -15.44 26.79 6.51
N HIS A 286 -15.28 26.24 7.73
CA HIS A 286 -14.19 26.54 8.66
C HIS A 286 -12.88 25.89 8.21
N ASN A 287 -12.89 24.67 7.67
CA ASN A 287 -11.69 24.05 7.11
C ASN A 287 -11.24 24.80 5.85
N GLU A 288 -12.17 25.30 5.03
CA GLU A 288 -11.81 26.22 3.95
C GLU A 288 -11.40 27.60 4.49
N LEU A 289 -12.07 28.19 5.48
CA LEU A 289 -11.71 29.51 6.03
C LEU A 289 -10.47 29.52 6.92
N VAL A 290 -10.09 28.45 7.60
CA VAL A 290 -8.84 28.36 8.37
C VAL A 290 -7.64 28.22 7.42
N PHE A 291 -7.86 27.75 6.19
CA PHE A 291 -6.85 27.78 5.11
C PHE A 291 -6.92 29.03 4.22
N PHE A 292 -8.08 29.69 4.10
CA PHE A 292 -8.29 30.88 3.24
C PHE A 292 -8.28 32.24 3.97
N ALA A 293 -8.46 32.29 5.29
CA ALA A 293 -8.48 33.55 6.06
C ALA A 293 -7.08 34.02 6.52
N ALA A 294 -6.02 33.31 6.14
CA ALA A 294 -4.64 33.79 6.26
C ALA A 294 -4.14 34.28 4.88
N ASN A 295 -4.85 35.25 4.28
CA ASN A 295 -4.28 36.26 3.37
C ASN A 295 -5.38 37.18 2.80
N GLU A 296 -5.58 38.32 3.45
CA GLU A 296 -5.73 39.61 2.76
C GLU A 296 -5.55 40.76 3.74
N GLN A 297 -4.39 40.84 4.40
CA GLN A 297 -3.77 42.07 4.93
C GLN A 297 -2.56 41.69 5.78
N GLY A 298 -1.38 42.16 5.37
CA GLY A 298 -0.17 42.36 6.19
C GLY A 298 0.31 41.23 7.10
N ASP A 299 1.47 40.66 6.77
CA ASP A 299 2.36 39.86 7.65
C ASP A 299 2.46 40.41 9.11
N PRO A 300 2.80 39.61 10.15
CA PRO A 300 3.60 38.38 10.08
C PRO A 300 3.19 37.17 10.97
N ASP A 301 3.84 36.05 10.66
CA ASP A 301 4.17 34.88 11.51
C ASP A 301 3.07 33.89 11.94
N VAL A 302 2.82 32.91 11.06
CA VAL A 302 2.59 31.52 11.52
C VAL A 302 3.86 30.71 11.19
N CYS A 303 4.85 30.77 12.07
CA CYS A 303 6.15 30.12 11.92
C CYS A 303 6.05 28.61 12.17
N LEU A 304 6.12 27.80 11.10
CA LEU A 304 6.79 26.49 11.16
C LEU A 304 8.31 26.74 11.27
N GLY A 305 8.78 27.20 12.43
CA GLY A 305 10.19 27.57 12.65
C GLY A 305 10.69 28.76 11.79
N ASN A 306 12.02 28.82 11.57
CA ASN A 306 12.72 29.86 10.80
C ASN A 306 12.52 29.78 9.26
N LEU A 307 11.55 28.99 8.78
CA LEU A 307 11.32 28.78 7.35
C LEU A 307 10.64 29.99 6.71
N LYS A 308 11.29 30.58 5.69
CA LYS A 308 10.72 31.72 4.96
C LYS A 308 9.66 31.24 3.97
N ARG A 309 8.45 31.82 4.05
CA ARG A 309 7.44 31.63 2.99
C ARG A 309 7.71 32.60 1.84
N PHE A 310 8.03 32.06 0.67
CA PHE A 310 8.27 32.83 -0.54
C PHE A 310 6.98 32.99 -1.36
N THR A 311 6.86 34.12 -2.06
CA THR A 311 5.80 34.27 -3.07
C THR A 311 6.25 33.67 -4.41
N PHE A 312 5.31 33.14 -5.20
CA PHE A 312 5.64 32.60 -6.52
C PHE A 312 6.33 33.64 -7.42
N ARG A 313 5.87 34.90 -7.38
CA ARG A 313 6.48 36.00 -8.15
C ARG A 313 7.92 36.29 -7.74
N GLU A 314 8.24 36.18 -6.45
CA GLU A 314 9.61 36.37 -5.95
C GLU A 314 10.54 35.28 -6.50
N LEU A 315 10.13 34.02 -6.44
CA LEU A 315 10.93 32.90 -6.98
C LEU A 315 10.99 32.90 -8.51
N GLN A 316 9.90 33.31 -9.17
CA GLN A 316 9.86 33.48 -10.61
C GLN A 316 10.85 34.56 -11.06
N ALA A 317 10.92 35.70 -10.36
CA ALA A 317 11.91 36.74 -10.64
C ALA A 317 13.33 36.26 -10.33
N ALA A 318 13.54 35.56 -9.21
CA ALA A 318 14.85 35.06 -8.80
C ALA A 318 15.45 34.04 -9.78
N THR A 319 14.61 33.28 -10.50
CA THR A 319 15.02 32.21 -11.43
C THR A 319 14.97 32.61 -12.91
N ASP A 320 14.80 33.91 -13.21
CA ASP A 320 14.60 34.45 -14.56
C ASP A 320 13.42 33.80 -15.30
N ASN A 321 12.26 33.73 -14.64
CA ASN A 321 11.06 33.03 -15.09
C ASN A 321 11.28 31.51 -15.30
N PHE A 322 11.99 30.86 -14.40
CA PHE A 322 12.34 29.43 -14.51
C PHE A 322 13.03 29.10 -15.84
N ASN A 323 14.01 29.92 -16.22
CA ASN A 323 14.73 29.77 -17.47
C ASN A 323 15.46 28.42 -17.54
N ALA A 324 15.41 27.76 -18.70
CA ALA A 324 16.11 26.50 -18.92
C ALA A 324 17.64 26.59 -18.71
N LYS A 325 18.23 27.78 -18.90
CA LYS A 325 19.66 28.02 -18.63
C LYS A 325 20.01 27.94 -17.15
N ASN A 326 19.04 28.14 -16.26
CA ASN A 326 19.22 28.10 -14.82
C ASN A 326 18.94 26.69 -14.25
N ILE A 327 18.68 25.67 -15.09
CA ILE A 327 18.44 24.31 -14.60
C ILE A 327 19.75 23.73 -14.05
N LEU A 328 19.73 23.32 -12.79
CA LEU A 328 20.82 22.62 -12.10
C LEU A 328 20.66 21.10 -12.19
N GLY A 329 19.42 20.62 -12.26
CA GLY A 329 19.11 19.20 -12.36
C GLY A 329 17.64 18.94 -12.63
N GLN A 330 17.35 17.81 -13.26
CA GLN A 330 16.00 17.34 -13.55
C GLN A 330 15.87 15.87 -13.16
N GLY A 331 14.90 15.55 -12.30
CA GLY A 331 14.65 14.20 -11.79
C GLY A 331 13.17 13.79 -11.85
N GLY A 332 12.84 12.65 -11.25
CA GLY A 332 11.45 12.17 -11.12
C GLY A 332 10.57 13.10 -10.30
N PHE A 333 11.16 13.86 -9.39
CA PHE A 333 10.45 14.67 -8.40
C PHE A 333 10.32 16.15 -8.76
N GLY A 334 10.94 16.61 -9.85
CA GLY A 334 10.92 18.03 -10.19
C GLY A 334 12.08 18.50 -11.05
N ILE A 335 12.14 19.81 -11.22
CA ILE A 335 13.26 20.52 -11.83
C ILE A 335 13.83 21.48 -10.79
N VAL A 336 15.15 21.46 -10.63
CA VAL A 336 15.86 22.36 -9.72
C VAL A 336 16.47 23.49 -10.54
N TYR A 337 16.15 24.72 -10.16
CA TYR A 337 16.65 25.94 -10.80
C TYR A 337 17.60 26.69 -9.87
N LYS A 338 18.66 27.26 -10.43
CA LYS A 338 19.46 28.29 -9.80
C LYS A 338 18.64 29.58 -9.76
N GLY A 339 18.65 30.24 -8.61
CA GLY A 339 18.06 31.56 -8.45
C GLY A 339 19.01 32.51 -7.74
N CYS A 340 18.77 33.80 -7.91
CA CYS A 340 19.44 34.88 -7.21
C CYS A 340 18.38 35.77 -6.53
N GLN A 341 18.44 35.89 -5.21
CA GLN A 341 17.56 36.77 -4.45
C GLN A 341 17.96 38.25 -4.64
N ARG A 342 17.11 39.17 -4.18
CA ARG A 342 17.34 40.63 -4.34
C ARG A 342 18.58 41.14 -3.62
N ASP A 343 18.96 40.46 -2.54
CA ASP A 343 20.15 40.73 -1.73
C ASP A 343 21.44 40.11 -2.34
N GLY A 344 21.33 39.40 -3.46
CA GLY A 344 22.45 38.69 -4.10
C GLY A 344 22.65 37.26 -3.61
N THR A 345 21.84 36.78 -2.66
CA THR A 345 21.94 35.42 -2.12
C THR A 345 21.57 34.40 -3.20
N LEU A 346 22.49 33.47 -3.49
CA LEU A 346 22.25 32.38 -4.43
C LEU A 346 21.43 31.27 -3.76
N ILE A 347 20.37 30.84 -4.45
CA ILE A 347 19.45 29.79 -3.98
C ILE A 347 19.26 28.71 -5.04
N ALA A 348 18.87 27.53 -4.59
CA ALA A 348 18.36 26.46 -5.43
C ALA A 348 16.85 26.30 -5.18
N VAL A 349 16.06 26.38 -6.26
CA VAL A 349 14.60 26.33 -6.23
C VAL A 349 14.14 25.03 -6.88
N LYS A 350 13.67 24.08 -6.07
CA LYS A 350 13.09 22.81 -6.55
C LYS A 350 11.60 23.02 -6.83
N ARG A 351 11.21 22.97 -8.10
CA ARG A 351 9.82 23.03 -8.55
C ARG A 351 9.30 21.62 -8.81
N LEU A 352 8.32 21.17 -8.04
CA LEU A 352 7.75 19.82 -8.15
C LEU A 352 6.81 19.75 -9.38
N LYS A 353 6.81 18.61 -10.09
CA LYS A 353 6.01 18.43 -11.34
C LYS A 353 4.57 18.03 -11.03
N GLU A 354 3.62 18.54 -11.82
CA GLU A 354 2.17 18.27 -11.71
C GLU A 354 1.76 16.84 -12.11
N ASN A 355 2.60 16.12 -12.88
CA ASN A 355 2.19 14.84 -13.50
C ASN A 355 1.78 13.76 -12.49
N ASN A 356 2.24 13.82 -11.23
CA ASN A 356 1.84 12.96 -10.12
C ASN A 356 1.44 13.80 -8.89
N ALA A 357 0.31 14.51 -8.98
CA ALA A 357 -0.14 15.45 -7.94
C ALA A 357 -0.16 14.86 -6.52
N ALA A 358 -0.51 13.56 -6.37
CA ALA A 358 -0.52 12.89 -5.06
C ALA A 358 0.89 12.63 -4.50
N ALA A 359 1.79 12.06 -5.31
CA ALA A 359 3.17 11.79 -4.88
C ALA A 359 3.95 13.10 -4.63
N GLY A 360 3.81 14.09 -5.51
CA GLY A 360 4.45 15.40 -5.36
C GLY A 360 4.00 16.14 -4.10
N GLU A 361 2.71 16.05 -3.74
CA GLU A 361 2.19 16.66 -2.50
C GLU A 361 2.74 15.97 -1.24
N ILE A 362 2.81 14.63 -1.24
CA ILE A 362 3.38 13.88 -0.12
C ILE A 362 4.86 14.26 0.07
N GLN A 363 5.62 14.38 -1.01
CA GLN A 363 7.03 14.78 -0.94
C GLN A 363 7.21 16.21 -0.46
N PHE A 364 6.39 17.14 -0.96
CA PHE A 364 6.39 18.51 -0.49
C PHE A 364 6.14 18.58 1.01
N GLN A 365 5.09 17.90 1.48
CA GLN A 365 4.74 17.89 2.89
C GLN A 365 5.84 17.23 3.73
N THR A 366 6.40 16.12 3.25
CA THR A 366 7.50 15.41 3.92
C THR A 366 8.75 16.31 4.01
N GLU A 367 9.19 16.95 2.93
CA GLU A 367 10.37 17.83 2.97
C GLU A 367 10.16 19.03 3.90
N VAL A 368 8.96 19.63 3.92
CA VAL A 368 8.62 20.73 4.84
C VAL A 368 8.57 20.27 6.29
N GLU A 369 7.92 19.14 6.58
CA GLU A 369 7.80 18.61 7.95
C GLU A 369 9.16 18.10 8.48
N MET A 370 9.91 17.34 7.69
CA MET A 370 11.14 16.66 8.11
C MET A 370 12.34 17.59 8.23
N ILE A 371 12.58 18.45 7.22
CA ILE A 371 13.77 19.32 7.21
C ILE A 371 13.59 20.49 8.19
N SER A 372 12.34 20.86 8.53
CA SER A 372 12.10 21.84 9.61
C SER A 372 12.63 21.37 10.98
N LEU A 373 12.79 20.06 11.17
CA LEU A 373 13.24 19.44 12.42
C LEU A 373 14.75 19.14 12.43
N ALA A 374 15.40 19.10 11.27
CA ALA A 374 16.78 18.65 11.11
C ALA A 374 17.74 19.80 10.78
N VAL A 375 18.69 20.08 11.68
CA VAL A 375 19.73 21.11 11.48
C VAL A 375 21.10 20.54 11.78
N HIS A 376 21.89 20.30 10.74
CA HIS A 376 23.26 19.79 10.86
C HIS A 376 24.11 20.25 9.68
N ARG A 377 25.42 20.45 9.87
CA ARG A 377 26.34 20.95 8.82
C ARG A 377 26.35 20.05 7.57
N ASN A 378 26.22 18.75 7.78
CA ASN A 378 26.19 17.75 6.69
C ASN A 378 24.76 17.33 6.28
N VAL A 379 23.74 18.12 6.59
CA VAL A 379 22.33 17.88 6.19
C VAL A 379 21.80 19.15 5.52
N LEU A 380 21.18 18.99 4.34
CA LEU A 380 20.67 20.12 3.57
C LEU A 380 19.51 20.77 4.30
N ARG A 381 19.70 22.00 4.74
CA ARG A 381 18.66 22.79 5.38
C ARG A 381 17.73 23.41 4.35
N LEU A 382 16.42 23.34 4.61
CA LEU A 382 15.40 24.04 3.85
C LEU A 382 15.36 25.50 4.33
N ASP A 383 15.58 26.44 3.42
CA ASP A 383 15.52 27.88 3.74
C ASP A 383 14.09 28.41 3.64
N GLY A 384 13.25 27.78 2.82
CA GLY A 384 11.86 28.15 2.71
C GLY A 384 11.08 27.39 1.65
N PHE A 385 9.83 27.79 1.48
CA PHE A 385 8.91 27.15 0.54
C PHE A 385 7.94 28.16 -0.07
N CYS A 386 7.35 27.78 -1.20
CA CYS A 386 6.23 28.47 -1.82
C CYS A 386 5.14 27.45 -2.16
N MET A 387 3.92 27.76 -1.71
CA MET A 387 2.74 26.93 -1.95
C MET A 387 1.63 27.80 -2.55
N THR A 388 1.16 27.45 -3.74
CA THR A 388 -0.02 28.07 -4.37
C THR A 388 -1.08 27.00 -4.64
N ARG A 389 -2.15 27.32 -5.37
CA ARG A 389 -3.15 26.28 -5.75
C ARG A 389 -2.58 25.22 -6.69
N THR A 390 -1.59 25.57 -7.50
CA THR A 390 -1.05 24.70 -8.56
C THR A 390 0.44 24.40 -8.35
N GLU A 391 1.15 25.25 -7.62
CA GLU A 391 2.60 25.18 -7.52
C GLU A 391 3.05 24.77 -6.12
N ARG A 392 4.08 23.92 -6.10
CA ARG A 392 4.84 23.51 -4.92
C ARG A 392 6.32 23.72 -5.20
N LEU A 393 6.94 24.64 -4.46
CA LEU A 393 8.36 24.95 -4.61
C LEU A 393 9.06 24.92 -3.26
N LEU A 394 10.27 24.38 -3.26
CA LEU A 394 11.15 24.31 -2.10
C LEU A 394 12.42 25.10 -2.40
N VAL A 395 12.92 25.83 -1.40
CA VAL A 395 14.05 26.75 -1.53
C VAL A 395 15.17 26.27 -0.62
N TYR A 396 16.32 26.04 -1.23
CA TYR A 396 17.53 25.52 -0.60
C TYR A 396 18.70 26.48 -0.82
N PRO A 397 19.75 26.42 0.03
CA PRO A 397 21.01 27.08 -0.26
C PRO A 397 21.61 26.50 -1.54
N TYR A 398 22.19 27.38 -2.38
CA TYR A 398 22.86 26.94 -3.60
C TYR A 398 24.16 26.20 -3.29
N MET A 399 24.33 25.01 -3.88
CA MET A 399 25.52 24.17 -3.74
C MET A 399 26.40 24.30 -4.99
N PRO A 400 27.50 25.07 -4.96
CA PRO A 400 28.25 25.46 -6.15
C PRO A 400 28.99 24.31 -6.82
N ASN A 401 29.38 23.29 -6.06
CA ASN A 401 30.04 22.10 -6.56
C ASN A 401 29.04 20.99 -6.96
N GLY A 402 27.73 21.24 -6.87
CA GLY A 402 26.70 20.31 -7.34
C GLY A 402 26.65 19.02 -6.53
N SER A 403 26.21 17.93 -7.14
CA SER A 403 26.17 16.61 -6.51
C SER A 403 27.47 15.83 -6.71
N VAL A 404 27.74 14.89 -5.80
CA VAL A 404 28.86 13.95 -5.94
C VAL A 404 28.75 13.17 -7.25
N ALA A 405 27.54 12.72 -7.62
CA ALA A 405 27.33 12.03 -8.90
C ALA A 405 27.69 12.88 -10.12
N TYR A 406 27.51 14.20 -10.07
CA TYR A 406 27.92 15.11 -11.14
C TYR A 406 29.46 15.18 -11.24
N GLN A 407 30.12 15.34 -10.10
CA GLN A 407 31.58 15.40 -10.02
C GLN A 407 32.29 14.09 -10.40
N LEU A 408 31.61 12.93 -10.27
CA LEU A 408 32.13 11.63 -10.66
C LEU A 408 31.91 11.27 -12.15
N ARG A 409 30.97 11.92 -12.87
CA ARG A 409 30.62 11.55 -14.26
C ARG A 409 30.98 12.56 -15.33
N ASP A 410 30.91 13.86 -15.03
CA ASP A 410 31.02 14.93 -16.03
C ASP A 410 32.41 15.60 -16.01
N THR A 411 33.47 14.81 -16.23
CA THR A 411 34.82 15.32 -16.58
C THR A 411 34.86 16.05 -17.94
N SER A 412 33.71 16.14 -18.62
CA SER A 412 33.49 16.69 -19.98
C SER A 412 33.65 18.21 -20.11
N LEU A 413 33.86 18.95 -19.01
CA LEU A 413 34.04 20.41 -19.01
C LEU A 413 35.41 20.90 -18.48
N GLY A 414 36.44 20.04 -18.46
CA GLY A 414 37.79 20.45 -18.10
C GLY A 414 38.01 20.71 -16.60
N LYS A 415 37.08 20.29 -15.74
CA LYS A 415 37.25 20.29 -14.28
C LYS A 415 38.05 19.05 -13.84
N PRO A 416 38.97 19.18 -12.87
CA PRO A 416 39.69 18.04 -12.33
C PRO A 416 38.72 17.10 -11.60
N ALA A 417 38.93 15.79 -11.75
CA ALA A 417 38.20 14.79 -11.00
C ALA A 417 38.44 14.94 -9.49
N LEU A 418 37.48 14.52 -8.67
CA LEU A 418 37.65 14.52 -7.21
C LEU A 418 38.84 13.64 -6.82
N ASP A 419 39.80 14.23 -6.11
CA ASP A 419 40.94 13.50 -5.56
C ASP A 419 40.50 12.55 -4.43
N TRP A 420 41.40 11.62 -4.09
CA TRP A 420 41.12 10.59 -3.10
C TRP A 420 40.81 11.16 -1.70
N TYR A 421 41.56 12.16 -1.28
CA TYR A 421 41.37 12.82 0.02
C TYR A 421 39.97 13.45 0.14
N THR A 422 39.52 14.12 -0.91
CA THR A 422 38.20 14.73 -1.00
C THR A 422 37.10 13.67 -0.98
N ARG A 423 37.27 12.54 -1.69
CA ARG A 423 36.33 11.40 -1.63
C ARG A 423 36.20 10.84 -0.20
N LYS A 424 37.30 10.70 0.55
CA LYS A 424 37.27 10.30 1.97
C LYS A 424 36.54 11.31 2.85
N ARG A 425 36.81 12.62 2.67
CA ARG A 425 36.09 13.69 3.38
C ARG A 425 34.59 13.66 3.09
N ILE A 426 34.21 13.46 1.83
CA ILE A 426 32.81 13.33 1.42
C ILE A 426 32.14 12.15 2.11
N ALA A 427 32.79 10.98 2.13
CA ALA A 427 32.28 9.79 2.81
C ALA A 427 32.06 10.05 4.32
N LEU A 428 33.02 10.68 4.98
CA LEU A 428 32.93 11.01 6.40
C LEU A 428 31.83 12.05 6.68
N GLY A 429 31.72 13.10 5.86
CA GLY A 429 30.67 14.11 5.98
C GLY A 429 29.27 13.53 5.79
N ALA A 430 29.07 12.71 4.76
CA ALA A 430 27.81 12.00 4.53
C ALA A 430 27.48 11.05 5.69
N ALA A 431 28.47 10.33 6.23
CA ALA A 431 28.28 9.46 7.39
C ALA A 431 27.83 10.23 8.64
N ARG A 432 28.43 11.40 8.91
CA ARG A 432 28.04 12.29 10.01
C ARG A 432 26.63 12.83 9.83
N GLY A 433 26.24 13.17 8.59
CA GLY A 433 24.87 13.58 8.27
C GLY A 433 23.85 12.48 8.58
N LEU A 434 24.10 11.24 8.17
CA LEU A 434 23.20 10.11 8.46
C LEU A 434 23.19 9.74 9.94
N LEU A 435 24.34 9.79 10.62
CA LEU A 435 24.43 9.63 12.07
C LEU A 435 23.49 10.60 12.81
N TYR A 436 23.53 11.88 12.43
CA TYR A 436 22.64 12.89 13.00
C TYR A 436 21.17 12.49 12.83
N LEU A 437 20.77 12.08 11.63
CA LEU A 437 19.38 11.69 11.32
C LEU A 437 18.92 10.46 12.12
N HIS A 438 19.79 9.49 12.35
CA HIS A 438 19.44 8.21 12.98
C HIS A 438 19.49 8.23 14.51
N ASP A 439 20.49 8.91 15.09
CA ASP A 439 20.78 8.82 16.53
C ASP A 439 20.53 10.15 17.27
N GLN A 440 20.48 11.31 16.57
CA GLN A 440 20.39 12.64 17.20
C GLN A 440 19.05 13.35 16.97
N CYS A 441 18.26 12.91 15.98
CA CYS A 441 16.89 13.37 15.79
C CYS A 441 15.89 12.58 16.65
N ASP A 442 14.85 13.25 17.16
CA ASP A 442 13.70 12.65 17.81
C ASP A 442 12.40 13.23 17.23
N PRO A 443 11.62 12.47 16.44
CA PRO A 443 11.81 11.05 16.09
C PRO A 443 13.01 10.82 15.15
N LYS A 444 13.47 9.58 15.04
CA LYS A 444 14.54 9.21 14.10
C LYS A 444 14.08 9.45 12.66
N ILE A 445 15.00 9.88 11.80
CA ILE A 445 14.72 10.16 10.39
C ILE A 445 15.42 9.12 9.52
N ILE A 446 14.66 8.32 8.78
CA ILE A 446 15.19 7.42 7.76
C ILE A 446 15.13 8.11 6.41
N HIS A 447 16.26 8.25 5.72
CA HIS A 447 16.39 8.99 4.47
C HIS A 447 15.82 8.23 3.26
N ARG A 448 16.05 6.92 3.18
CA ARG A 448 15.58 5.97 2.14
C ARG A 448 16.08 6.17 0.71
N ASP A 449 16.93 7.15 0.44
CA ASP A 449 17.48 7.40 -0.91
C ASP A 449 18.92 7.90 -0.85
N VAL A 450 19.75 7.25 -0.02
CA VAL A 450 21.17 7.56 0.09
C VAL A 450 21.90 7.10 -1.17
N LYS A 451 22.38 8.06 -1.98
CA LYS A 451 23.10 7.82 -3.24
C LYS A 451 23.98 9.01 -3.62
N ALA A 452 24.97 8.83 -4.49
CA ALA A 452 25.87 9.93 -4.90
C ALA A 452 25.14 11.14 -5.51
N ALA A 453 23.96 10.97 -6.10
CA ALA A 453 23.18 12.07 -6.66
C ALA A 453 22.53 12.97 -5.60
N ASN A 454 22.32 12.44 -4.39
CA ASN A 454 21.66 13.12 -3.28
C ASN A 454 22.66 13.66 -2.25
N ILE A 455 23.97 13.44 -2.45
CA ILE A 455 25.02 14.11 -1.69
C ILE A 455 25.47 15.34 -2.48
N LEU A 456 25.22 16.52 -1.93
CA LEU A 456 25.62 17.80 -2.49
C LEU A 456 26.94 18.28 -1.88
N LEU A 457 27.61 19.19 -2.59
CA LEU A 457 28.91 19.72 -2.21
C LEU A 457 28.86 21.25 -2.13
N ASP A 458 29.24 21.78 -0.97
CA ASP A 458 29.39 23.21 -0.75
C ASP A 458 30.67 23.77 -1.39
N GLU A 459 31.03 25.02 -1.08
CA GLU A 459 32.23 25.70 -1.60
C GLU A 459 33.54 24.98 -1.24
N ASP A 460 33.59 24.32 -0.08
CA ASP A 460 34.77 23.64 0.48
C ASP A 460 34.82 22.14 0.16
N PHE A 461 33.94 21.68 -0.73
CA PHE A 461 33.71 20.25 -1.03
C PHE A 461 33.31 19.43 0.20
N GLU A 462 32.66 20.06 1.19
CA GLU A 462 32.04 19.33 2.30
C GLU A 462 30.73 18.69 1.82
N ALA A 463 30.50 17.46 2.26
CA ALA A 463 29.31 16.70 1.89
C ALA A 463 28.08 17.15 2.68
N VAL A 464 26.99 17.39 1.97
CA VAL A 464 25.69 17.74 2.51
C VAL A 464 24.65 16.75 1.99
N VAL A 465 24.04 15.98 2.89
CA VAL A 465 22.98 15.01 2.56
C VAL A 465 21.71 15.76 2.22
N GLY A 466 21.16 15.57 1.02
CA GLY A 466 19.97 16.25 0.53
C GLY A 466 18.91 15.31 -0.06
N ASP A 467 17.80 15.89 -0.49
CA ASP A 467 16.61 15.20 -1.05
C ASP A 467 15.89 14.27 -0.05
N PHE A 468 15.12 14.89 0.85
CA PHE A 468 14.31 14.20 1.86
C PHE A 468 12.91 13.81 1.37
N GLY A 469 12.63 13.88 0.06
CA GLY A 469 11.31 13.59 -0.50
C GLY A 469 10.79 12.18 -0.17
N LEU A 470 11.69 11.23 0.10
CA LEU A 470 11.33 9.86 0.48
C LEU A 470 11.53 9.57 1.98
N ALA A 471 11.91 10.58 2.77
CA ALA A 471 12.26 10.38 4.17
C ALA A 471 11.05 9.97 5.02
N LYS A 472 11.30 9.33 6.16
CA LYS A 472 10.25 8.88 7.07
C LYS A 472 10.66 8.99 8.52
N LEU A 473 9.72 9.37 9.39
CA LEU A 473 9.88 9.34 10.84
C LEU A 473 9.74 7.91 11.36
N LEU A 474 10.62 7.55 12.29
CA LEU A 474 10.59 6.31 13.06
C LEU A 474 10.69 6.67 14.54
N ASP A 475 9.72 6.23 15.36
CA ASP A 475 9.81 6.38 16.81
C ASP A 475 11.04 5.61 17.33
N GLN A 476 11.73 6.12 18.34
CA GLN A 476 12.90 5.46 18.91
C GLN A 476 12.62 4.03 19.42
N ARG A 477 11.35 3.74 19.76
CA ARG A 477 10.89 2.44 20.25
C ARG A 477 10.69 1.40 19.16
N ASP A 478 10.51 1.85 17.92
CA ASP A 478 10.23 0.98 16.79
C ASP A 478 11.53 0.51 16.13
N SER A 479 11.54 -0.75 15.68
CA SER A 479 12.70 -1.34 14.98
C SER A 479 12.68 -1.07 13.48
N HIS A 480 11.52 -0.74 12.92
CA HIS A 480 11.31 -0.48 11.51
C HIS A 480 10.01 0.29 11.28
N VAL A 481 9.89 0.91 10.12
CA VAL A 481 8.67 1.51 9.60
C VAL A 481 8.23 0.74 8.36
N THR A 482 7.01 0.22 8.37
CA THR A 482 6.42 -0.43 7.20
C THR A 482 5.91 0.63 6.23
N THR A 483 6.42 0.62 5.01
CA THR A 483 6.13 1.64 4.00
C THR A 483 6.30 1.06 2.61
N ALA A 484 5.56 1.59 1.63
CA ALA A 484 5.77 1.27 0.23
C ALA A 484 7.26 1.43 -0.14
N VAL A 485 7.79 0.41 -0.84
CA VAL A 485 9.17 0.37 -1.30
C VAL A 485 9.37 1.49 -2.33
N ARG A 486 10.18 2.48 -1.94
CA ARG A 486 10.60 3.60 -2.78
C ARG A 486 12.09 3.82 -2.60
N GLY A 487 12.77 4.27 -3.65
CA GLY A 487 14.20 4.54 -3.68
C GLY A 487 14.81 4.25 -5.07
N THR A 488 16.13 4.35 -5.15
CA THR A 488 16.88 4.08 -6.39
C THR A 488 17.34 2.63 -6.48
N VAL A 489 16.98 1.94 -7.56
CA VAL A 489 17.39 0.54 -7.79
C VAL A 489 18.92 0.43 -7.76
N GLY A 490 19.44 -0.53 -6.98
CA GLY A 490 20.87 -0.71 -6.71
C GLY A 490 21.32 -0.18 -5.35
N HIS A 491 20.58 0.77 -4.76
CA HIS A 491 20.86 1.34 -3.43
C HIS A 491 19.87 0.84 -2.35
N ILE A 492 18.81 0.13 -2.76
CA ILE A 492 17.77 -0.39 -1.85
C ILE A 492 18.26 -1.70 -1.20
N ALA A 493 18.12 -1.77 0.12
CA ALA A 493 18.47 -2.96 0.90
C ALA A 493 17.56 -4.17 0.57
N PRO A 494 18.09 -5.40 0.61
CA PRO A 494 17.36 -6.61 0.21
C PRO A 494 16.14 -6.90 1.10
N GLU A 495 16.26 -6.70 2.41
CA GLU A 495 15.13 -6.90 3.33
C GLU A 495 14.01 -5.89 3.09
N TYR A 496 14.34 -4.68 2.64
CA TYR A 496 13.34 -3.67 2.36
C TYR A 496 12.58 -4.00 1.06
N LEU A 497 13.28 -4.53 0.05
CA LEU A 497 12.65 -5.05 -1.17
C LEU A 497 11.72 -6.23 -0.88
N SER A 498 12.08 -7.11 0.05
CA SER A 498 11.30 -8.33 0.32
C SER A 498 10.18 -8.15 1.34
N THR A 499 10.33 -7.23 2.30
CA THR A 499 9.37 -7.06 3.42
C THR A 499 8.62 -5.74 3.41
N GLY A 500 9.08 -4.73 2.65
CA GLY A 500 8.55 -3.36 2.75
C GLY A 500 8.86 -2.65 4.07
N GLN A 501 9.73 -3.22 4.91
CA GLN A 501 10.15 -2.63 6.17
C GLN A 501 11.42 -1.81 5.97
N SER A 502 11.36 -0.52 6.27
CA SER A 502 12.50 0.40 6.25
C SER A 502 13.00 0.67 7.67
N SER A 503 14.30 0.81 7.84
CA SER A 503 14.95 1.09 9.14
C SER A 503 16.21 1.92 8.93
N GLU A 504 16.89 2.33 9.99
CA GLU A 504 18.20 2.97 9.87
C GLU A 504 19.21 2.07 9.12
N LYS A 505 19.03 0.74 9.20
CA LYS A 505 19.89 -0.24 8.49
C LYS A 505 19.69 -0.25 6.98
N THR A 506 18.55 0.25 6.48
CA THR A 506 18.35 0.40 5.04
C THR A 506 19.18 1.56 4.48
N ASP A 507 19.33 2.64 5.26
CA ASP A 507 20.21 3.76 4.90
C ASP A 507 21.69 3.36 5.00
N VAL A 508 22.06 2.55 5.99
CA VAL A 508 23.44 2.00 6.11
C VAL A 508 23.81 1.20 4.87
N PHE A 509 22.88 0.40 4.32
CA PHE A 509 23.11 -0.32 3.08
C PHE A 509 23.34 0.63 1.90
N GLY A 510 22.47 1.64 1.74
CA GLY A 510 22.62 2.67 0.70
C GLY A 510 23.93 3.45 0.83
N PHE A 511 24.37 3.74 2.06
CA PHE A 511 25.66 4.35 2.34
C PHE A 511 26.84 3.46 1.91
N GLY A 512 26.76 2.14 2.14
CA GLY A 512 27.77 1.21 1.65
C GLY A 512 27.90 1.21 0.13
N ILE A 513 26.78 1.32 -0.59
CA ILE A 513 26.78 1.47 -2.06
C ILE A 513 27.37 2.82 -2.48
N LEU A 514 27.03 3.92 -1.79
CA LEU A 514 27.63 5.24 -2.01
C LEU A 514 29.17 5.22 -1.89
N LEU A 515 29.73 4.48 -0.92
CA LEU A 515 31.18 4.31 -0.81
C LEU A 515 31.78 3.62 -2.04
N LEU A 516 31.09 2.62 -2.60
CA LEU A 516 31.53 1.97 -3.83
C LEU A 516 31.43 2.91 -5.04
N GLU A 517 30.41 3.75 -5.12
CA GLU A 517 30.32 4.79 -6.16
C GLU A 517 31.49 5.78 -6.05
N LEU A 518 31.86 6.20 -4.82
CA LEU A 518 33.03 7.05 -4.58
C LEU A 518 34.34 6.38 -4.99
N ILE A 519 34.55 5.09 -4.66
CA ILE A 519 35.79 4.38 -4.99
C ILE A 519 35.94 4.20 -6.50
N THR A 520 34.85 3.86 -7.18
CA THR A 520 34.89 3.40 -8.57
C THR A 520 34.60 4.48 -9.61
N GLY A 521 34.00 5.60 -9.19
CA GLY A 521 33.50 6.65 -10.08
C GLY A 521 32.27 6.24 -10.89
N GLN A 522 31.73 5.03 -10.69
CA GLN A 522 30.64 4.46 -11.48
C GLN A 522 29.35 4.35 -10.66
N LYS A 523 28.19 4.36 -11.34
CA LYS A 523 26.90 4.08 -10.70
C LYS A 523 26.77 2.62 -10.34
N ALA A 524 26.06 2.31 -9.26
CA ALA A 524 25.68 0.94 -8.91
C ALA A 524 25.09 0.10 -10.06
N LEU A 525 24.29 0.74 -10.94
CA LEU A 525 23.67 0.11 -12.11
C LEU A 525 24.61 -0.08 -13.32
N ASP A 526 25.68 0.71 -13.42
CA ASP A 526 26.60 0.68 -14.57
C ASP A 526 27.70 -0.40 -14.39
N PHE A 527 27.78 -1.02 -13.21
CA PHE A 527 28.70 -2.13 -12.94
C PHE A 527 28.29 -3.38 -13.71
N GLY A 528 29.19 -3.88 -14.57
CA GLY A 528 28.99 -5.11 -15.35
C GLY A 528 28.76 -4.90 -16.85
N HIS A 529 28.95 -3.68 -17.36
CA HIS A 529 28.89 -3.41 -18.80
C HIS A 529 30.04 -4.03 -19.60
N ASP A 530 31.14 -4.40 -18.94
CA ASP A 530 32.22 -5.19 -19.56
C ASP A 530 31.86 -6.68 -19.55
N SER A 531 31.49 -7.16 -20.73
CA SER A 531 31.09 -8.50 -21.22
C SER A 531 31.65 -9.80 -20.60
N LYS A 532 32.45 -9.79 -19.53
CA LYS A 532 33.03 -11.02 -18.93
C LYS A 532 32.55 -11.36 -17.52
N GLN A 533 31.90 -10.48 -16.78
CA GLN A 533 31.47 -10.77 -15.40
C GLN A 533 30.14 -10.08 -15.05
N LYS A 534 29.04 -10.60 -15.59
CA LYS A 534 27.69 -10.22 -15.16
C LYS A 534 27.34 -10.96 -13.86
N GLY A 535 27.45 -10.26 -12.74
CA GLY A 535 27.10 -10.79 -11.42
C GLY A 535 27.47 -9.82 -10.31
N VAL A 536 26.47 -9.05 -9.86
CA VAL A 536 26.38 -8.19 -8.64
C VAL A 536 27.68 -7.53 -8.19
N MET A 537 27.77 -6.21 -8.34
CA MET A 537 28.84 -5.32 -7.83
C MET A 537 29.48 -5.82 -6.51
N LEU A 538 28.67 -6.17 -5.52
CA LEU A 538 29.13 -6.62 -4.20
C LEU A 538 29.93 -7.93 -4.24
N ASP A 539 29.51 -8.93 -5.03
CA ASP A 539 30.23 -10.20 -5.15
C ASP A 539 31.55 -10.01 -5.90
N TRP A 540 31.55 -9.13 -6.89
CA TRP A 540 32.76 -8.75 -7.61
C TRP A 540 33.77 -8.04 -6.70
N VAL A 541 33.32 -7.06 -5.91
CA VAL A 541 34.16 -6.34 -4.94
C VAL A 541 34.69 -7.29 -3.87
N LYS A 542 33.86 -8.19 -3.32
CA LYS A 542 34.30 -9.22 -2.37
C LYS A 542 35.39 -10.12 -2.94
N LYS A 543 35.22 -10.56 -4.18
CA LYS A 543 36.21 -11.39 -4.88
C LYS A 543 37.53 -10.64 -5.06
N LEU A 544 37.49 -9.40 -5.52
CA LEU A 544 38.70 -8.60 -5.72
C LEU A 544 39.41 -8.25 -4.42
N HIS A 545 38.67 -8.04 -3.33
CA HIS A 545 39.22 -7.91 -1.99
C HIS A 545 39.96 -9.19 -1.56
N GLN A 546 39.33 -10.37 -1.72
CA GLN A 546 39.96 -11.67 -1.39
C GLN A 546 41.22 -11.94 -2.24
N GLU A 547 41.22 -11.55 -3.51
CA GLU A 547 42.36 -11.69 -4.41
C GLU A 547 43.44 -10.60 -4.23
N ARG A 548 43.22 -9.61 -3.33
CA ARG A 548 44.08 -8.42 -3.15
C ARG A 548 44.31 -7.62 -4.44
N LYS A 549 43.29 -7.52 -5.28
CA LYS A 549 43.30 -6.79 -6.57
C LYS A 549 42.36 -5.60 -6.56
N LEU A 550 42.31 -4.86 -5.45
CA LEU A 550 41.45 -3.68 -5.30
C LEU A 550 41.84 -2.55 -6.26
N ASP A 551 43.10 -2.49 -6.71
CA ASP A 551 43.54 -1.50 -7.71
C ASP A 551 42.72 -1.52 -9.01
N LEU A 552 42.02 -2.64 -9.31
CA LEU A 552 41.18 -2.79 -10.51
C LEU A 552 39.80 -2.14 -10.42
N ILE A 553 39.29 -1.88 -9.20
CA ILE A 553 37.99 -1.24 -9.02
C ILE A 553 38.10 0.29 -8.91
N VAL A 554 39.29 0.81 -8.62
CA VAL A 554 39.48 2.23 -8.39
C VAL A 554 39.21 3.01 -9.67
N ASP A 555 38.58 4.17 -9.49
CA ASP A 555 38.35 5.13 -10.55
C ASP A 555 39.66 5.45 -11.31
N LYS A 556 39.62 5.27 -12.62
CA LYS A 556 40.77 5.50 -13.50
C LYS A 556 41.21 6.96 -13.50
N ASP A 557 40.31 7.89 -13.19
CA ASP A 557 40.60 9.32 -13.15
C ASP A 557 41.49 9.70 -11.96
N LEU A 558 41.58 8.84 -10.94
CA LEU A 558 42.52 9.02 -9.83
C LEU A 558 43.99 8.75 -10.24
N LYS A 559 44.24 8.12 -11.40
CA LYS A 559 45.59 7.90 -11.97
C LYS A 559 46.61 7.28 -10.99
N GLY A 560 46.15 6.48 -10.03
CA GLY A 560 47.02 5.87 -9.01
C GLY A 560 47.36 6.76 -7.81
N PHE A 561 46.79 7.97 -7.72
CA PHE A 561 46.94 8.88 -6.57
C PHE A 561 45.95 8.54 -5.45
N TYR A 562 46.17 7.40 -4.81
CA TYR A 562 45.42 6.97 -3.62
C TYR A 562 46.33 6.11 -2.74
N ASP A 563 46.05 6.09 -1.44
CA ASP A 563 46.71 5.17 -0.52
C ASP A 563 46.01 3.81 -0.53
N LYS A 564 46.78 2.72 -0.66
CA LYS A 564 46.23 1.36 -0.77
C LYS A 564 45.61 0.86 0.54
N VAL A 565 46.16 1.28 1.68
CA VAL A 565 45.62 0.93 3.00
C VAL A 565 44.28 1.64 3.18
N GLU A 566 44.24 2.94 2.89
CA GLU A 566 42.99 3.71 3.00
C GLU A 566 41.90 3.21 2.04
N LEU A 567 42.29 2.77 0.85
CA LEU A 567 41.38 2.12 -0.10
C LEU A 567 40.81 0.82 0.47
N GLU A 568 41.68 -0.04 1.02
CA GLU A 568 41.27 -1.30 1.62
C GLU A 568 40.30 -1.07 2.79
N GLU A 569 40.60 -0.09 3.66
CA GLU A 569 39.73 0.30 4.77
C GLU A 569 38.35 0.76 4.29
N MET A 570 38.29 1.65 3.28
CA MET A 570 37.03 2.15 2.73
C MET A 570 36.20 1.04 2.08
N VAL A 571 36.84 0.09 1.40
CA VAL A 571 36.19 -1.10 0.84
C VAL A 571 35.65 -2.02 1.95
N GLN A 572 36.40 -2.24 3.02
CA GLN A 572 35.96 -3.04 4.16
C GLN A 572 34.72 -2.44 4.82
N VAL A 573 34.70 -1.12 5.05
CA VAL A 573 33.52 -0.41 5.55
C VAL A 573 32.33 -0.60 4.61
N ALA A 574 32.52 -0.43 3.30
CA ALA A 574 31.46 -0.63 2.31
C ALA A 574 30.87 -2.05 2.35
N LEU A 575 31.73 -3.07 2.47
CA LEU A 575 31.32 -4.47 2.55
C LEU A 575 30.60 -4.82 3.87
N ILE A 576 31.03 -4.23 5.00
CA ILE A 576 30.34 -4.39 6.29
C ILE A 576 28.96 -3.71 6.25
N CYS A 577 28.85 -2.53 5.64
CA CYS A 577 27.58 -1.80 5.49
C CYS A 577 26.57 -2.50 4.56
N THR A 578 27.06 -3.27 3.58
CA THR A 578 26.21 -3.92 2.55
C THR A 578 25.91 -5.39 2.85
N GLN A 579 26.09 -5.84 4.10
CA GLN A 579 25.75 -7.21 4.48
C GLN A 579 24.26 -7.52 4.28
N PHE A 580 23.95 -8.76 3.89
CA PHE A 580 22.57 -9.18 3.61
C PHE A 580 21.66 -9.03 4.84
N HIS A 581 22.12 -9.45 6.01
CA HIS A 581 21.33 -9.38 7.24
C HIS A 581 21.46 -8.00 7.91
N PRO A 582 20.36 -7.27 8.14
CA PRO A 582 20.40 -5.90 8.70
C PRO A 582 20.96 -5.86 10.13
N GLY A 583 20.79 -6.94 10.91
CA GLY A 583 21.34 -7.06 12.27
C GLY A 583 22.87 -7.08 12.32
N ARG A 584 23.54 -7.43 11.21
CA ARG A 584 25.01 -7.43 11.14
C ARG A 584 25.60 -6.12 10.63
N ARG A 585 24.78 -5.29 9.99
CA ARG A 585 25.19 -3.96 9.55
C ARG A 585 25.47 -3.08 10.76
N PRO A 586 26.54 -2.27 10.73
CA PRO A 586 26.88 -1.34 11.80
C PRO A 586 25.83 -0.23 11.90
N LYS A 587 25.83 0.48 13.02
CA LYS A 587 25.15 1.78 13.09
C LYS A 587 26.00 2.85 12.41
N MET A 588 25.39 3.95 11.98
CA MET A 588 26.17 5.05 11.39
C MET A 588 27.19 5.66 12.37
N SER A 589 26.95 5.58 13.67
CA SER A 589 27.92 5.96 14.71
C SER A 589 29.17 5.08 14.70
N GLU A 590 29.01 3.78 14.49
CA GLU A 590 30.13 2.85 14.32
C GLU A 590 30.84 3.09 12.99
N VAL A 591 30.10 3.40 11.92
CA VAL A 591 30.66 3.73 10.59
C VAL A 591 31.54 4.97 10.65
N VAL A 592 31.09 6.03 11.32
CA VAL A 592 31.89 7.25 11.49
C VAL A 592 33.21 6.94 12.22
N ARG A 593 33.18 6.15 13.31
CA ARG A 593 34.40 5.74 14.02
C ARG A 593 35.35 4.94 13.13
N MET A 594 34.83 3.99 12.35
CA MET A 594 35.64 3.20 11.42
C MET A 594 36.30 4.08 10.35
N LEU A 595 35.59 5.09 9.81
CA LEU A 595 36.14 6.03 8.83
C LEU A 595 37.13 7.03 9.44
N GLU A 596 37.05 7.30 10.74
CA GLU A 596 38.01 8.11 11.50
C GLU A 596 39.27 7.30 11.90
N GLY A 597 39.27 5.98 11.66
CA GLY A 597 40.40 5.08 11.89
C GLY A 597 40.32 4.24 13.17
N ASP A 598 39.15 4.16 13.81
CA ASP A 598 38.95 3.42 15.07
C ASP A 598 37.96 2.25 14.92
N GLY A 599 38.34 1.07 15.43
CA GLY A 599 37.45 -0.09 15.55
C GLY A 599 37.18 -0.90 14.27
N LEU A 600 37.80 -0.56 13.13
CA LEU A 600 37.56 -1.24 11.86
C LEU A 600 38.12 -2.67 11.84
N ALA A 601 39.35 -2.87 12.34
CA ALA A 601 40.01 -4.17 12.32
C ALA A 601 39.23 -5.22 13.13
N GLU A 602 38.80 -4.87 14.35
CA GLU A 602 38.02 -5.76 15.22
C GLU A 602 36.66 -6.08 14.60
N ARG A 603 36.00 -5.06 14.02
CA ARG A 603 34.69 -5.23 13.39
C ARG A 603 34.77 -6.09 12.13
N TRP A 604 35.81 -5.91 11.33
CA TRP A 604 36.07 -6.70 10.14
C TRP A 604 36.32 -8.17 10.50
N GLU A 605 37.16 -8.45 11.48
CA GLU A 605 37.37 -9.83 11.97
C GLU A 605 36.08 -10.47 12.48
N ALA A 606 35.27 -9.73 13.24
CA ALA A 606 33.99 -10.22 13.74
C ALA A 606 33.03 -10.56 12.61
N SER A 607 33.03 -9.77 11.52
CA SER A 607 32.19 -10.03 10.35
C SER A 607 32.55 -11.33 9.63
N GLN A 608 33.85 -11.67 9.55
CA GLN A 608 34.33 -12.90 8.89
C GLN A 608 34.14 -14.17 9.74
N LYS A 609 34.29 -14.07 11.07
CA LYS A 609 34.09 -15.22 11.98
C LYS A 609 32.67 -15.77 11.94
N VAL A 610 31.68 -14.95 11.58
CA VAL A 610 30.27 -15.36 11.47
C VAL A 610 29.94 -15.97 10.09
N GLU A 611 30.79 -15.79 9.08
CA GLU A 611 30.64 -16.42 7.75
C GLU A 611 31.23 -17.85 7.68
N THR A 612 31.89 -18.34 8.73
CA THR A 612 32.55 -19.67 8.75
C THR A 612 31.90 -20.67 9.71
N PRO A 613 31.19 -21.69 9.20
CA PRO A 613 31.11 -22.99 9.85
C PRO A 613 32.07 -23.99 9.19
N SER A 614 32.81 -24.71 10.03
CA SER A 614 33.65 -25.88 9.76
C SER A 614 33.30 -26.71 8.50
N TYR A 615 34.28 -26.83 7.62
CA TYR A 615 34.30 -27.66 6.42
C TYR A 615 34.27 -29.17 6.74
N ARG A 616 33.21 -29.88 6.32
CA ARG A 616 33.28 -31.31 5.97
C ARG A 616 32.47 -31.59 4.70
N ARG A 617 33.19 -31.55 3.57
CA ARG A 617 33.02 -32.32 2.33
C ARG A 617 31.65 -33.02 2.14
N ALA A 618 30.74 -32.35 1.45
CA ALA A 618 29.65 -32.97 0.68
C ALA A 618 29.44 -32.19 -0.61
N ASN A 619 29.65 -32.86 -1.75
CA ASN A 619 29.44 -32.31 -3.09
C ASN A 619 27.95 -32.00 -3.32
N SER A 620 27.55 -30.74 -3.21
CA SER A 620 26.41 -30.17 -3.94
C SER A 620 26.47 -28.65 -3.84
N ILE A 621 26.97 -28.03 -4.91
CA ILE A 621 27.01 -26.58 -5.14
C ILE A 621 25.56 -26.05 -5.14
N PRO A 622 25.17 -25.09 -4.28
CA PRO A 622 23.93 -24.35 -4.46
C PRO A 622 24.07 -23.43 -5.68
N ARG A 623 23.09 -23.50 -6.60
CA ARG A 623 23.08 -22.76 -7.86
C ARG A 623 23.11 -21.25 -7.62
N LYS A 624 23.89 -20.58 -8.46
CA LYS A 624 24.31 -19.18 -8.40
C LYS A 624 23.16 -18.20 -8.69
N TYR A 625 23.34 -16.98 -8.18
CA TYR A 625 22.60 -15.75 -8.52
C TYR A 625 22.62 -15.40 -10.04
N SER A 626 23.42 -16.11 -10.85
CA SER A 626 23.66 -15.82 -12.27
C SER A 626 22.48 -16.13 -13.20
N ASP A 627 21.53 -16.96 -12.80
CA ASP A 627 20.55 -17.51 -13.74
C ASP A 627 19.28 -16.63 -13.88
N PHE A 628 19.22 -15.48 -13.20
CA PHE A 628 18.05 -14.58 -13.20
C PHE A 628 18.18 -13.29 -14.02
N ILE A 629 19.34 -13.03 -14.62
CA ILE A 629 19.61 -11.77 -15.36
C ILE A 629 19.85 -12.01 -16.86
N GLU A 630 19.82 -13.27 -17.33
CA GLU A 630 20.33 -13.59 -18.68
C GLU A 630 19.40 -13.24 -19.85
N ASP A 631 18.14 -12.89 -19.64
CA ASP A 631 17.22 -12.53 -20.73
C ASP A 631 16.66 -11.11 -20.61
N SER A 632 17.46 -10.11 -20.97
CA SER A 632 16.99 -8.81 -21.49
C SER A 632 18.17 -7.98 -22.01
N SER A 633 18.47 -8.11 -23.29
CA SER A 633 19.28 -7.14 -24.02
C SER A 633 18.44 -5.90 -24.32
N PHE A 634 18.29 -4.99 -23.35
CA PHE A 634 17.81 -3.64 -23.59
C PHE A 634 18.51 -2.69 -22.62
N VAL A 635 19.07 -1.60 -23.13
CA VAL A 635 19.78 -0.58 -22.34
C VAL A 635 18.76 0.11 -21.43
N VAL A 636 18.82 -0.12 -20.12
CA VAL A 636 17.92 0.48 -19.13
C VAL A 636 18.61 1.65 -18.44
N GLN A 637 18.09 2.87 -18.63
CA GLN A 637 18.43 4.03 -17.82
C GLN A 637 17.89 3.85 -16.38
N ALA A 638 18.59 4.42 -15.39
CA ALA A 638 18.20 4.36 -13.98
C ALA A 638 16.71 4.72 -13.76
N VAL A 639 15.92 3.75 -13.29
CA VAL A 639 14.51 3.92 -12.95
C VAL A 639 14.40 4.12 -11.43
N GLU A 640 13.93 5.29 -11.01
CA GLU A 640 13.48 5.51 -9.64
C GLU A 640 12.11 4.85 -9.45
N LEU A 641 11.97 4.03 -8.40
CA LEU A 641 10.70 3.40 -8.06
C LEU A 641 9.76 4.47 -7.48
N SER A 642 9.11 5.19 -8.38
CA SER A 642 7.97 6.06 -8.14
C SER A 642 6.70 5.40 -8.69
N GLU A 643 5.52 5.91 -8.30
CA GLU A 643 4.18 5.43 -8.71
C GLU A 643 3.96 5.49 -10.24
N ARG A 644 4.64 4.64 -11.01
CA ARG A 644 4.32 4.38 -12.40
C ARG A 644 3.57 3.07 -12.53
N GLU A 645 2.33 3.20 -12.98
CA GLU A 645 1.55 2.20 -13.71
C GLU A 645 2.26 1.80 -15.01
N ASP A 646 3.38 1.08 -14.92
CA ASP A 646 3.99 0.43 -16.08
C ASP A 646 3.83 -1.09 -15.95
N PRO A 647 3.14 -1.77 -16.88
CA PRO A 647 3.01 -3.24 -16.88
C PRO A 647 4.37 -3.95 -16.87
N PHE A 648 5.43 -3.26 -17.35
CA PHE A 648 6.82 -3.72 -17.32
C PHE A 648 7.43 -3.80 -15.91
N ASN A 649 7.08 -2.87 -15.01
CA ASN A 649 7.57 -2.88 -13.62
C ASN A 649 6.92 -3.98 -12.79
N ARG A 650 5.65 -4.31 -13.08
CA ARG A 650 5.00 -5.49 -12.49
C ARG A 650 5.67 -6.78 -12.98
N LEU A 651 6.06 -6.90 -14.25
CA LEU A 651 6.76 -8.10 -14.73
C LEU A 651 8.15 -8.26 -14.06
N LEU A 652 8.87 -7.17 -13.82
CA LEU A 652 10.19 -7.19 -13.15
C LEU A 652 10.10 -7.60 -11.67
N VAL A 653 9.14 -7.05 -10.92
CA VAL A 653 8.93 -7.38 -9.50
C VAL A 653 8.28 -8.76 -9.33
N TYR A 654 7.37 -9.16 -10.23
CA TYR A 654 6.70 -10.46 -10.20
C TYR A 654 7.64 -11.60 -10.64
N ASN A 655 8.55 -11.35 -11.59
CA ASN A 655 9.62 -12.30 -11.94
C ASN A 655 10.67 -12.41 -10.83
N LEU A 656 11.00 -11.33 -10.10
CA LEU A 656 11.90 -11.42 -8.96
C LEU A 656 11.30 -12.19 -7.76
N LEU A 657 9.97 -12.15 -7.59
CA LEU A 657 9.28 -12.81 -6.48
C LEU A 657 8.90 -14.28 -6.76
N GLN A 658 8.56 -14.67 -8.01
CA GLN A 658 8.20 -16.06 -8.32
C GLN A 658 9.37 -17.06 -8.24
N TYR A 659 10.61 -16.60 -8.32
CA TYR A 659 11.77 -17.48 -8.28
C TYR A 659 12.31 -17.82 -6.88
N GLN A 660 11.75 -17.23 -5.82
CA GLN A 660 12.23 -17.43 -4.44
C GLN A 660 11.43 -18.45 -3.62
N THR A 661 10.30 -18.98 -4.11
CA THR A 661 9.43 -19.87 -3.31
C THR A 661 9.42 -21.32 -3.80
N TRP A 662 10.59 -21.97 -3.93
CA TRP A 662 10.66 -23.43 -3.97
C TRP A 662 11.91 -23.94 -3.24
N TYR A 663 11.79 -24.25 -1.95
CA TYR A 663 12.63 -25.25 -1.30
C TYR A 663 11.76 -26.19 -0.43
N PRO A 664 11.87 -27.52 -0.61
CA PRO A 664 11.04 -28.49 0.10
C PRO A 664 11.63 -28.86 1.47
N TYR A 665 10.75 -29.07 2.45
CA TYR A 665 11.06 -29.77 3.69
C TYR A 665 11.41 -31.25 3.39
N PRO A 666 12.45 -31.85 4.00
CA PRO A 666 12.78 -33.25 3.79
C PRO A 666 11.86 -34.15 4.64
N ALA A 667 10.88 -34.78 4.01
CA ALA A 667 10.17 -35.91 4.60
C ALA A 667 11.06 -37.17 4.57
N MET A 668 11.36 -37.72 5.74
CA MET A 668 11.96 -39.05 5.89
C MET A 668 11.03 -40.10 5.27
N VAL A 669 11.49 -40.82 4.24
CA VAL A 669 10.88 -42.09 3.83
C VAL A 669 11.95 -43.18 3.90
N ARG A 670 11.69 -44.17 4.76
CA ARG A 670 12.48 -45.39 4.93
C ARG A 670 12.45 -46.20 3.63
N LYS A 671 13.63 -46.67 3.19
CA LYS A 671 13.77 -47.70 2.15
C LYS A 671 13.44 -49.08 2.71
N THR A 672 12.72 -49.89 1.94
CA THR A 672 12.92 -51.35 1.87
C THR A 672 12.69 -51.88 0.44
N PRO A 673 13.38 -52.96 0.01
CA PRO A 673 13.55 -53.34 -1.40
C PRO A 673 12.84 -54.66 -1.80
N ARG A 674 12.61 -54.88 -3.11
CA ARG A 674 12.55 -56.17 -3.86
C ARG A 674 12.07 -55.90 -5.30
N GLU A 675 12.91 -56.12 -6.32
CA GLU A 675 13.04 -57.33 -7.15
C GLU A 675 11.83 -57.66 -8.05
N ALA A 676 12.03 -57.55 -9.38
CA ALA A 676 11.79 -58.60 -10.41
C ALA A 676 11.31 -58.06 -11.79
N SER A 677 12.13 -58.39 -12.80
CA SER A 677 11.90 -58.64 -14.23
C SER A 677 10.56 -58.36 -14.93
N GLY A 678 10.65 -57.71 -16.10
CA GLY A 678 10.27 -58.35 -17.38
C GLY A 678 8.85 -58.15 -17.96
N LYS A 679 8.75 -57.20 -18.91
CA LYS A 679 7.87 -57.12 -20.11
C LYS A 679 6.35 -57.46 -19.99
N GLY A 680 5.54 -56.44 -20.30
CA GLY A 680 4.27 -56.61 -21.02
C GLY A 680 3.09 -55.77 -20.52
N HIS A 681 2.46 -55.05 -21.45
CA HIS A 681 1.14 -54.39 -21.37
C HIS A 681 1.09 -52.97 -20.76
N CYS A 682 1.06 -51.99 -21.66
CA CYS A 682 0.66 -50.62 -21.39
C CYS A 682 -0.87 -50.54 -21.48
N GLY A 683 -1.53 -50.13 -20.40
CA GLY A 683 -2.99 -50.00 -20.35
C GLY A 683 -3.49 -49.19 -19.16
N VAL A 684 -3.75 -47.91 -19.42
CA VAL A 684 -4.78 -47.03 -18.85
C VAL A 684 -4.64 -46.61 -17.37
N VAL A 685 -4.43 -45.32 -17.11
CA VAL A 685 -5.38 -44.34 -16.51
C VAL A 685 -4.69 -42.97 -16.49
N LEU A 686 -5.16 -42.02 -17.30
CA LEU A 686 -5.25 -40.58 -16.98
C LEU A 686 -6.03 -39.89 -18.11
N ARG A 687 -7.32 -39.64 -17.86
CA ARG A 687 -8.20 -38.80 -18.66
C ARG A 687 -8.18 -37.38 -18.10
N GLU A 688 -8.03 -36.44 -19.04
CA GLU A 688 -8.75 -35.15 -19.16
C GLU A 688 -8.70 -34.14 -18.01
N ILE A 689 -7.98 -33.04 -18.23
CA ILE A 689 -8.56 -31.69 -18.24
C ILE A 689 -7.93 -30.89 -19.40
N PHE A 690 -8.71 -30.64 -20.44
CA PHE A 690 -8.52 -29.60 -21.45
C PHE A 690 -9.64 -28.57 -21.22
N PHE A 691 -9.32 -27.28 -21.19
CA PHE A 691 -10.28 -26.21 -21.49
C PHE A 691 -9.64 -25.24 -22.50
N PRO A 692 -10.43 -24.65 -23.42
CA PRO A 692 -9.92 -24.12 -24.68
C PRO A 692 -9.63 -22.61 -24.62
N LEU A 693 -8.58 -22.21 -25.35
CA LEU A 693 -8.35 -20.85 -25.83
C LEU A 693 -8.87 -20.76 -27.27
N GLN A 694 -9.90 -19.96 -27.52
CA GLN A 694 -10.17 -19.39 -28.84
C GLN A 694 -11.09 -18.16 -28.74
N GLU A 695 -10.82 -17.19 -29.62
CA GLU A 695 -11.57 -15.96 -29.93
C GLU A 695 -11.23 -14.68 -29.13
N LEU A 696 -10.05 -14.15 -29.43
CA LEU A 696 -9.78 -12.71 -29.46
C LEU A 696 -9.60 -12.29 -30.93
N SER A 697 -10.67 -11.79 -31.54
CA SER A 697 -10.66 -11.10 -32.84
C SER A 697 -11.90 -10.22 -32.96
N ALA A 698 -11.65 -8.97 -33.37
CA ALA A 698 -12.57 -7.89 -33.76
C ALA A 698 -12.74 -6.74 -32.76
N ASN A 699 -12.47 -5.54 -33.30
CA ASN A 699 -12.81 -4.19 -32.84
C ASN A 699 -11.83 -3.45 -31.93
N THR A 700 -10.68 -3.04 -32.50
CA THR A 700 -10.22 -1.65 -32.29
C THR A 700 -9.66 -1.09 -33.59
N ALA A 701 -10.49 -0.36 -34.32
CA ALA A 701 -10.07 0.56 -35.36
C ALA A 701 -10.12 1.97 -34.76
N LEU A 702 -8.97 2.60 -34.50
CA LEU A 702 -8.74 4.05 -34.55
C LEU A 702 -7.36 4.39 -33.97
N ALA A 703 -6.47 4.80 -34.86
CA ALA A 703 -5.41 5.83 -34.70
C ALA A 703 -4.09 5.38 -35.34
N ARG A 704 -3.97 5.68 -36.64
CA ARG A 704 -2.71 5.78 -37.36
C ARG A 704 -1.89 6.95 -36.82
N SER A 705 -0.56 6.78 -36.82
CA SER A 705 0.45 7.76 -37.27
C SER A 705 1.66 7.81 -36.34
N SER A 706 2.73 7.10 -36.68
CA SER A 706 3.98 7.74 -37.15
C SER A 706 5.04 6.68 -37.47
N HIS A 707 5.80 6.98 -38.51
CA HIS A 707 6.69 6.11 -39.26
C HIS A 707 7.97 5.74 -38.51
N VAL A 708 8.35 4.45 -38.50
CA VAL A 708 9.76 4.03 -38.55
C VAL A 708 9.89 2.84 -39.50
N LYS A 709 10.86 2.96 -40.41
CA LYS A 709 11.11 2.11 -41.59
C LYS A 709 11.50 0.69 -41.23
N VAL A 710 10.89 -0.24 -41.95
CA VAL A 710 11.33 -1.63 -42.14
C VAL A 710 12.48 -1.61 -43.14
N ASP A 711 13.62 -2.22 -42.78
CA ASP A 711 14.52 -2.85 -43.74
C ASP A 711 15.28 -4.00 -43.05
N SER A 712 15.24 -5.17 -43.68
CA SER A 712 16.16 -6.31 -43.50
C SER A 712 15.89 -7.34 -42.39
N ILE A 713 14.76 -8.05 -42.47
CA ILE A 713 14.73 -9.49 -42.10
C ILE A 713 14.53 -10.29 -43.39
N GLN A 714 15.64 -10.45 -44.11
CA GLN A 714 15.68 -11.33 -45.27
C GLN A 714 17.10 -11.87 -45.43
N ASN A 715 17.59 -12.54 -44.38
CA ASN A 715 18.78 -13.37 -44.40
C ASN A 715 18.82 -14.21 -43.12
N CYS A 716 18.10 -15.34 -43.12
CA CYS A 716 18.48 -16.60 -42.46
C CYS A 716 17.25 -17.52 -42.36
N ILE A 717 17.02 -18.29 -43.43
CA ILE A 717 16.70 -19.73 -43.45
C ILE A 717 16.79 -20.08 -44.94
N PRO A 718 17.78 -20.88 -45.36
CA PRO A 718 17.51 -22.31 -45.40
C PRO A 718 18.70 -23.23 -45.12
N GLN A 719 18.55 -24.13 -44.15
CA GLN A 719 18.98 -25.53 -44.30
C GLN A 719 17.83 -26.46 -43.89
N LEU A 720 16.94 -26.65 -44.86
CA LEU A 720 16.26 -27.90 -45.24
C LEU A 720 15.92 -28.92 -44.14
N SER A 721 14.62 -29.10 -43.96
CA SER A 721 13.92 -30.31 -44.45
C SER A 721 14.69 -31.62 -44.32
N ARG A 722 14.46 -32.34 -43.22
CA ARG A 722 14.47 -33.80 -43.19
C ARG A 722 13.37 -34.31 -42.26
N ARG A 723 12.15 -34.42 -42.80
CA ARG A 723 11.22 -35.55 -42.67
C ARG A 723 9.80 -35.11 -43.06
N GLY A 724 9.47 -35.35 -44.34
CA GLY A 724 8.14 -35.75 -44.82
C GLY A 724 6.92 -34.93 -44.42
N LEU A 725 6.51 -34.05 -45.35
CA LEU A 725 5.14 -33.63 -45.76
C LEU A 725 3.89 -34.22 -45.04
N PRO A 726 2.71 -33.54 -45.05
CA PRO A 726 2.36 -32.39 -45.90
C PRO A 726 1.72 -31.19 -45.20
N THR A 727 2.05 -30.03 -45.74
CA THR A 727 1.25 -28.81 -45.80
C THR A 727 -0.14 -29.07 -46.37
N LYS A 728 -1.17 -28.64 -45.65
CA LYS A 728 -2.41 -28.11 -46.23
C LYS A 728 -2.90 -26.91 -45.41
N GLU A 729 -3.18 -25.86 -46.17
CA GLU A 729 -4.10 -24.75 -45.90
C GLU A 729 -3.66 -23.64 -44.94
N ILE A 730 -2.83 -22.79 -45.54
CA ILE A 730 -3.09 -21.35 -45.70
C ILE A 730 -4.62 -21.06 -45.77
N VAL A 731 -5.07 -20.13 -44.92
CA VAL A 731 -6.09 -19.06 -45.09
C VAL A 731 -6.87 -18.91 -43.77
N ALA A 732 -6.42 -17.98 -42.91
CA ALA A 732 -7.19 -17.04 -42.08
C ALA A 732 -6.23 -16.35 -41.11
#